data_AF-A0A946LDM0-F1
#
_entry.id   AF-A0A946LDM0-F1
#
_cell.length_a   1.000
_cell.length_b   1.000
_cell.length_c   1.000
_cell.angle_alpha   90.00
_cell.angle_beta   90.00
_cell.angle_gamma   90.00
#
_symmetry.space_group_name_H-M   'P 1'
#
loop_
_entity.id
_entity.type
_entity.pdbx_description
1 polymer ?
#
loop_
_entity_poly.entity_id
_entity_poly.type
_entity_poly.pdbx_seq_one_letter_code
_entity_poly.pdbx_strand_id
1 'polypeptide(L)'
;MSSSKSLGRDKKSKDQKTPWSVNTKGAFRWLERLALIVEQPINRITGSLKLNIFYHTDTIAVYLWFIVALTGTYITLFYQFGFEGSYNAVAKIESQFVARTIRAIHRYVSGSAVIVTLLHAYRTFFMDRFRGARWLAWVSGIGMGVFLWLDAITGYWLIWDQRAQILNNTFITFLNRYFGTSGDSFALALIEANQVDSSWAVMFWFLTAHILLFGVAALFFWYHIVRLNKPKLFPPKHWMISTGLVMVIASALFPLGMLPRASFEVLPGKIELDPFFLFYFPAELNGAIANTFWISILSITLVLLTIPWIIRRRKPAPVKVIDDACIGCTLCAIDCPYKALEMIERKNGSGSKMIALAHPNMCVSCGICIGSCAYDAIEVGELNAKAMWEATNLLLAQAKEKAPEEQVKVVFTCERHAAHGARPYLETEASLKASEPRLITIPLPCVGAAPPDLIGNTYKAGASEVQMIGCPPDDCAQRQGNTWTEARLTRERKPLLRATFKDALISFSWQPPNLFKKAEKKEIANSETFTWRNYTPIFTLLIALLIVQILFSNIPFNSYLEPQAKVQLIAQNLPRALGRQVTLIDSNAEVEVRLLVNGEVYAKESHTVATLSTDKKLGLFEEVTLPPGAYLLEVEAFSEERTPKSWTLAIREIMLSDRDIYSITLVAPGLTY
;
A
#
# COMPACT_ATOMS: atom_id res chain seq x y z
N MET A 1 23.06 -46.14 -40.24
CA MET A 1 22.55 -44.75 -40.24
C MET A 1 21.56 -44.64 -39.10
N SER A 2 21.99 -44.20 -37.90
CA SER A 2 21.90 -42.81 -37.39
C SER A 2 20.45 -42.29 -37.43
N SER A 3 19.76 -41.93 -36.35
CA SER A 3 20.20 -41.17 -35.16
C SER A 3 19.19 -41.38 -34.01
N SER A 4 19.73 -41.68 -32.81
CA SER A 4 19.03 -41.59 -31.54
C SER A 4 18.95 -40.11 -31.11
N LYS A 5 17.73 -39.61 -30.89
CA LYS A 5 17.52 -38.33 -30.18
C LYS A 5 17.44 -38.61 -28.68
N SER A 6 18.40 -38.06 -27.96
CA SER A 6 18.53 -38.05 -26.52
C SER A 6 17.35 -37.32 -25.87
N LEU A 7 16.52 -38.07 -25.15
CA LEU A 7 15.64 -37.51 -24.12
C LEU A 7 16.50 -37.01 -22.97
N GLY A 8 16.50 -35.70 -22.75
CA GLY A 8 17.22 -35.02 -21.68
C GLY A 8 16.86 -35.61 -20.32
N ARG A 9 17.91 -35.92 -19.55
CA ARG A 9 17.85 -36.33 -18.14
C ARG A 9 17.09 -35.28 -17.32
N ASP A 10 15.86 -35.58 -16.93
CA ASP A 10 15.16 -34.84 -15.88
C ASP A 10 15.76 -35.29 -14.53
N LYS A 11 16.47 -34.38 -13.85
CA LYS A 11 17.12 -34.53 -12.53
C LYS A 11 16.11 -34.68 -11.37
N LYS A 12 14.99 -35.37 -11.58
CA LYS A 12 13.98 -35.63 -10.53
C LYS A 12 14.26 -36.99 -9.87
N SER A 13 14.02 -37.06 -8.55
CA SER A 13 13.80 -38.29 -7.76
C SER A 13 14.98 -39.02 -7.09
N LYS A 14 15.98 -38.33 -6.52
CA LYS A 14 16.87 -38.99 -5.54
C LYS A 14 16.55 -38.76 -4.05
N ASP A 15 15.72 -37.77 -3.69
CA ASP A 15 15.54 -37.36 -2.28
C ASP A 15 14.08 -37.23 -1.77
N GLN A 16 13.06 -37.63 -2.53
CA GLN A 16 11.66 -37.39 -2.10
C GLN A 16 11.09 -38.51 -1.22
N LYS A 17 11.25 -38.36 0.10
CA LYS A 17 10.60 -39.20 1.14
C LYS A 17 9.07 -39.01 1.24
N THR A 18 8.53 -37.93 0.68
CA THR A 18 7.09 -37.66 0.60
C THR A 18 6.67 -37.47 -0.86
N PRO A 19 5.46 -37.91 -1.26
CA PRO A 19 5.05 -37.85 -2.66
C PRO A 19 4.86 -36.41 -3.15
N TRP A 20 4.46 -35.47 -2.28
CA TRP A 20 4.25 -34.08 -2.66
C TRP A 20 5.54 -33.24 -2.66
N SER A 21 5.59 -32.22 -3.53
CA SER A 21 6.77 -31.34 -3.66
C SER A 21 6.79 -30.20 -2.65
N VAL A 22 7.91 -30.01 -1.94
CA VAL A 22 8.19 -28.82 -1.11
C VAL A 22 8.98 -27.81 -1.96
N ASN A 23 8.31 -26.79 -2.50
CA ASN A 23 8.93 -25.83 -3.40
C ASN A 23 9.39 -24.57 -2.65
N THR A 24 10.69 -24.36 -2.50
CA THR A 24 11.22 -23.03 -2.13
C THR A 24 12.45 -22.64 -2.94
N LYS A 25 12.32 -21.60 -3.76
CA LYS A 25 13.44 -20.96 -4.47
C LYS A 25 14.37 -20.27 -3.46
N GLY A 26 15.69 -20.33 -3.70
CA GLY A 26 16.71 -19.82 -2.78
C GLY A 26 16.61 -18.32 -2.47
N ALA A 27 16.36 -17.47 -3.49
CA ALA A 27 16.36 -16.01 -3.32
C ALA A 27 15.22 -15.50 -2.42
N PHE A 28 13.99 -15.97 -2.60
CA PHE A 28 12.84 -15.56 -1.76
C PHE A 28 12.96 -16.06 -0.33
N ARG A 29 13.54 -17.24 -0.14
CA ARG A 29 13.86 -17.74 1.20
C ARG A 29 14.86 -16.82 1.91
N TRP A 30 15.84 -16.28 1.17
CA TRP A 30 16.79 -15.32 1.74
C TRP A 30 16.10 -14.01 2.15
N LEU A 31 15.23 -13.46 1.29
CA LEU A 31 14.42 -12.27 1.63
C LEU A 31 13.56 -12.49 2.89
N GLU A 32 12.89 -13.64 2.98
CA GLU A 32 12.07 -13.95 4.14
C GLU A 32 12.91 -14.10 5.41
N ARG A 33 14.12 -14.67 5.32
CA ARG A 33 15.05 -14.72 6.46
C ARG A 33 15.43 -13.33 6.95
N LEU A 34 15.68 -12.38 6.05
CA LEU A 34 15.94 -10.99 6.42
C LEU A 34 14.75 -10.38 7.17
N ALA A 35 13.53 -10.56 6.68
CA ALA A 35 12.34 -10.08 7.37
C ALA A 35 12.18 -10.70 8.77
N LEU A 36 12.43 -12.01 8.91
CA LEU A 36 12.38 -12.69 10.21
C LEU A 36 13.45 -12.18 11.19
N ILE A 37 14.61 -11.75 10.70
CA ILE A 37 15.66 -11.11 11.53
C ILE A 37 15.19 -9.73 12.00
N VAL A 38 14.58 -8.94 11.13
CA VAL A 38 14.04 -7.61 11.46
C VAL A 38 12.91 -7.70 12.51
N GLU A 39 12.07 -8.73 12.44
CA GLU A 39 10.97 -8.92 13.40
C GLU A 39 11.41 -9.51 14.75
N GLN A 40 12.60 -10.14 14.81
CA GLN A 40 13.06 -10.88 15.98
C GLN A 40 13.27 -10.00 17.24
N PRO A 41 13.84 -8.78 17.16
CA PRO A 41 13.96 -7.89 18.31
C PRO A 41 12.63 -7.59 18.99
N ILE A 42 11.56 -7.36 18.22
CA ILE A 42 10.22 -7.10 18.76
C ILE A 42 9.70 -8.31 19.55
N ASN A 43 9.87 -9.52 19.02
CA ASN A 43 9.50 -10.75 19.72
C ASN A 43 10.29 -10.94 21.04
N ARG A 44 11.56 -10.52 21.08
CA ARG A 44 12.40 -10.63 22.29
C ARG A 44 12.02 -9.60 23.36
N ILE A 45 11.83 -8.34 22.95
CA ILE A 45 11.51 -7.23 23.86
C ILE A 45 10.16 -7.44 24.57
N THR A 46 9.20 -8.02 23.86
CA THR A 46 7.81 -8.15 24.32
C THR A 46 7.56 -9.44 25.08
N GLY A 47 8.44 -10.44 24.94
CA GLY A 47 8.22 -11.79 25.46
C GLY A 47 7.01 -12.53 24.86
N SER A 48 6.27 -11.91 23.94
CA SER A 48 5.00 -12.44 23.43
C SER A 48 4.83 -12.19 21.93
N LEU A 49 4.66 -13.28 21.19
CA LEU A 49 4.39 -13.25 19.75
C LEU A 49 3.09 -12.52 19.40
N LYS A 50 2.09 -12.53 20.29
CA LYS A 50 0.80 -11.85 20.07
C LYS A 50 0.94 -10.33 20.00
N LEU A 51 1.97 -9.81 20.66
CA LEU A 51 2.25 -8.37 20.74
C LEU A 51 3.23 -7.90 19.66
N ASN A 52 3.63 -8.76 18.72
CA ASN A 52 4.45 -8.31 17.61
C ASN A 52 3.63 -7.44 16.64
N ILE A 53 3.97 -6.15 16.57
CA ILE A 53 3.29 -5.17 15.70
C ILE A 53 3.29 -5.57 14.23
N PHE A 54 4.34 -6.25 13.76
CA PHE A 54 4.44 -6.68 12.37
C PHE A 54 3.29 -7.61 11.97
N TYR A 55 2.75 -8.39 12.92
CA TYR A 55 1.69 -9.35 12.66
C TYR A 55 0.33 -8.68 12.41
N HIS A 56 0.20 -7.40 12.78
CA HIS A 56 -1.05 -6.65 12.72
C HIS A 56 -0.95 -5.42 11.79
N THR A 57 0.08 -5.31 10.95
CA THR A 57 0.25 -4.13 10.07
C THR A 57 -0.90 -3.92 9.09
N ASP A 58 -1.52 -5.01 8.61
CA ASP A 58 -2.72 -4.94 7.77
C ASP A 58 -3.90 -4.31 8.52
N THR A 59 -4.23 -4.86 9.68
CA THR A 59 -5.39 -4.43 10.47
C THR A 59 -5.19 -3.08 11.13
N ILE A 60 -3.97 -2.75 11.56
CA ILE A 60 -3.63 -1.41 12.06
C ILE A 60 -3.76 -0.37 10.94
N ALA A 61 -3.30 -0.66 9.71
CA ALA A 61 -3.49 0.25 8.58
C ALA A 61 -4.97 0.54 8.33
N VAL A 62 -5.83 -0.49 8.29
CA VAL A 62 -7.29 -0.33 8.13
C VAL A 62 -7.88 0.51 9.26
N TYR A 63 -7.47 0.27 10.50
CA TYR A 63 -7.92 1.04 11.66
C TYR A 63 -7.53 2.53 11.56
N LEU A 64 -6.29 2.84 11.15
CA LEU A 64 -5.83 4.22 10.99
C LEU A 64 -6.58 4.91 9.84
N TRP A 65 -6.74 4.27 8.68
CA TRP A 65 -7.53 4.83 7.57
C TRP A 65 -9.00 5.05 7.94
N PHE A 66 -9.58 4.18 8.79
CA PHE A 66 -10.91 4.41 9.34
C PHE A 66 -10.97 5.66 10.23
N ILE A 67 -9.96 5.90 11.08
CA ILE A 67 -9.86 7.14 11.86
C ILE A 67 -9.71 8.37 10.93
N VAL A 68 -8.91 8.28 9.87
CA VAL A 68 -8.78 9.36 8.86
C VAL A 68 -10.14 9.68 8.25
N ALA A 69 -10.92 8.67 7.85
CA ALA A 69 -12.26 8.86 7.28
C ALA A 69 -13.21 9.57 8.28
N LEU A 70 -13.21 9.13 9.54
CA LEU A 70 -14.06 9.73 10.58
C LEU A 70 -13.68 11.19 10.86
N THR A 71 -12.38 11.45 11.04
CA THR A 71 -11.89 12.81 11.32
C THR A 71 -12.02 13.74 10.12
N GLY A 72 -11.82 13.23 8.90
CA GLY A 72 -12.06 13.98 7.66
C GLY A 72 -13.52 14.38 7.53
N THR A 73 -14.44 13.43 7.75
CA THR A 73 -15.88 13.70 7.78
C THR A 73 -16.22 14.81 8.77
N TYR A 74 -15.67 14.77 9.98
CA TYR A 74 -15.86 15.83 10.97
C TYR A 74 -15.35 17.19 10.48
N ILE A 75 -14.14 17.26 9.93
CA ILE A 75 -13.54 18.51 9.46
C ILE A 75 -14.37 19.11 8.30
N THR A 76 -14.87 18.27 7.40
CA THR A 76 -15.73 18.69 6.29
C THR A 76 -16.99 19.42 6.74
N LEU A 77 -17.57 19.06 7.90
CA LEU A 77 -18.77 19.73 8.43
C LEU A 77 -18.56 21.22 8.75
N PHE A 78 -17.32 21.64 8.99
CA PHE A 78 -16.96 23.02 9.35
C PHE A 78 -16.20 23.75 8.25
N TYR A 79 -16.00 23.09 7.10
CA TYR A 79 -15.22 23.63 6.00
C TYR A 79 -16.05 24.59 5.15
N GLN A 80 -15.45 25.73 4.78
CA GLN A 80 -16.06 26.71 3.88
C GLN A 80 -15.30 26.76 2.56
N PHE A 81 -16.02 26.96 1.47
CA PHE A 81 -15.46 27.00 0.12
C PHE A 81 -15.03 28.41 -0.25
N GLY A 82 -13.83 28.53 -0.83
CA GLY A 82 -13.26 29.77 -1.35
C GLY A 82 -11.83 29.96 -0.87
N PHE A 83 -11.00 30.69 -1.60
CA PHE A 83 -9.58 30.87 -1.23
C PHE A 83 -9.42 31.45 0.18
N GLU A 84 -10.13 32.54 0.46
CA GLU A 84 -10.16 33.13 1.79
C GLU A 84 -11.02 32.33 2.77
N GLY A 85 -12.20 31.87 2.33
CA GLY A 85 -13.14 31.12 3.17
C GLY A 85 -12.53 29.82 3.72
N SER A 86 -11.82 29.06 2.89
CA SER A 86 -11.15 27.82 3.27
C SER A 86 -10.00 28.07 4.26
N TYR A 87 -9.15 29.07 4.00
CA TYR A 87 -8.08 29.43 4.93
C TYR A 87 -8.63 29.86 6.31
N ASN A 88 -9.65 30.73 6.31
CA ASN A 88 -10.30 31.22 7.53
C ASN A 88 -11.04 30.11 8.29
N ALA A 89 -11.67 29.17 7.57
CA ALA A 89 -12.31 28.00 8.19
C ALA A 89 -11.28 27.14 8.95
N VAL A 90 -10.11 26.88 8.34
CA VAL A 90 -9.04 26.13 9.01
C VAL A 90 -8.44 26.92 10.17
N ALA A 91 -8.25 28.24 10.04
CA ALA A 91 -7.80 29.09 11.13
C ALA A 91 -8.77 29.05 12.34
N LYS A 92 -10.09 29.03 12.09
CA LYS A 92 -11.11 28.87 13.12
C LYS A 92 -11.06 27.50 13.79
N ILE A 93 -10.87 26.43 13.01
CA ILE A 93 -10.64 25.07 13.53
C ILE A 93 -9.41 25.07 14.46
N GLU A 94 -8.31 25.70 14.04
CA GLU A 94 -7.07 25.76 14.81
C GLU A 94 -7.22 26.56 16.13
N SER A 95 -8.09 27.57 16.16
CA SER A 95 -8.32 28.36 17.38
C SER A 95 -9.07 27.58 18.49
N GLN A 96 -9.81 26.52 18.14
CA GLN A 96 -10.63 25.76 19.07
C GLN A 96 -9.91 24.47 19.50
N PHE A 97 -9.82 24.21 20.81
CA PHE A 97 -9.09 23.05 21.32
C PHE A 97 -9.56 21.71 20.72
N VAL A 98 -10.87 21.43 20.74
CA VAL A 98 -11.38 20.16 20.22
C VAL A 98 -11.16 20.03 18.72
N ALA A 99 -11.46 21.09 17.96
CA ALA A 99 -11.35 21.06 16.50
C ALA A 99 -9.90 20.99 16.02
N ARG A 100 -8.97 21.75 16.63
CA ARG A 100 -7.53 21.66 16.32
C ARG A 100 -6.96 20.29 16.66
N THR A 101 -7.40 19.67 17.75
CA THR A 101 -7.00 18.31 18.10
C THR A 101 -7.52 17.31 17.06
N ILE A 102 -8.77 17.42 16.59
CA ILE A 102 -9.29 16.53 15.54
C ILE A 102 -8.55 16.74 14.21
N ARG A 103 -8.21 17.99 13.86
CA ARG A 103 -7.37 18.31 12.70
C ARG A 103 -5.97 17.69 12.82
N ALA A 104 -5.35 17.79 14.00
CA ALA A 104 -4.07 17.15 14.29
C ALA A 104 -4.16 15.62 14.23
N ILE A 105 -5.24 15.01 14.74
CA ILE A 105 -5.49 13.56 14.61
C ILE A 105 -5.57 13.19 13.13
N HIS A 106 -6.39 13.88 12.34
CA HIS A 106 -6.53 13.60 10.90
C HIS A 106 -5.16 13.58 10.21
N ARG A 107 -4.31 14.57 10.51
CA ARG A 107 -2.97 14.72 9.94
C ARG A 107 -1.98 13.64 10.41
N TYR A 108 -1.84 13.43 11.72
CA TYR A 108 -0.87 12.49 12.28
C TYR A 108 -1.26 11.05 11.99
N VAL A 109 -2.55 10.73 12.04
CA VAL A 109 -3.06 9.40 11.68
C VAL A 109 -2.84 9.13 10.19
N SER A 110 -3.03 10.10 9.28
CA SER A 110 -2.71 9.92 7.86
C SER A 110 -1.23 9.56 7.64
N GLY A 111 -0.30 10.25 8.31
CA GLY A 111 1.13 9.93 8.24
C GLY A 111 1.44 8.52 8.78
N SER A 112 0.88 8.16 9.93
CA SER A 112 1.03 6.81 10.49
C SER A 112 0.41 5.74 9.60
N ALA A 113 -0.73 6.03 8.97
CA ALA A 113 -1.42 5.11 8.08
C ALA A 113 -0.56 4.80 6.85
N VAL A 114 0.11 5.79 6.26
CA VAL A 114 1.08 5.57 5.17
C VAL A 114 2.26 4.73 5.65
N ILE A 115 2.88 5.06 6.78
CA ILE A 115 4.02 4.30 7.31
C ILE A 115 3.65 2.83 7.52
N VAL A 116 2.52 2.55 8.15
CA VAL A 116 2.06 1.18 8.42
C VAL A 116 1.65 0.47 7.13
N THR A 117 1.06 1.18 6.16
CA THR A 117 0.72 0.63 4.83
C THR A 117 1.99 0.23 4.05
N LEU A 118 3.03 1.07 4.08
CA LEU A 118 4.33 0.75 3.48
C LEU A 118 5.00 -0.43 4.19
N LEU A 119 4.91 -0.49 5.53
CA LEU A 119 5.41 -1.63 6.30
C LEU A 119 4.67 -2.93 5.95
N HIS A 120 3.36 -2.86 5.72
CA HIS A 120 2.56 -3.98 5.22
C HIS A 120 3.01 -4.43 3.81
N ALA A 121 3.24 -3.48 2.89
CA ALA A 121 3.74 -3.78 1.55
C ALA A 121 5.14 -4.41 1.58
N TYR A 122 6.06 -3.86 2.37
CA TYR A 122 7.39 -4.42 2.62
C TYR A 122 7.28 -5.88 3.10
N ARG A 123 6.50 -6.10 4.15
CA ARG A 123 6.38 -7.41 4.79
C ARG A 123 5.79 -8.46 3.84
N THR A 124 4.73 -8.10 3.10
CA THR A 124 4.09 -9.01 2.15
C THR A 124 4.99 -9.33 0.95
N PHE A 125 5.83 -8.39 0.51
CA PHE A 125 6.84 -8.64 -0.51
C PHE A 125 7.94 -9.61 -0.03
N PHE A 126 8.59 -9.29 1.09
CA PHE A 126 9.72 -10.06 1.62
C PHE A 126 9.32 -11.47 2.09
N MET A 127 8.07 -11.65 2.53
CA MET A 127 7.52 -12.96 2.91
C MET A 127 6.88 -13.75 1.74
N ASP A 128 7.11 -13.33 0.49
CA ASP A 128 6.56 -13.98 -0.71
C ASP A 128 5.02 -14.13 -0.71
N ARG A 129 4.31 -13.12 -0.19
CA ARG A 129 2.84 -13.10 -0.07
C ARG A 129 2.14 -12.30 -1.17
N PHE A 130 2.81 -11.99 -2.27
CA PHE A 130 2.30 -11.10 -3.33
C PHE A 130 1.93 -11.76 -4.67
N ARG A 131 2.37 -13.00 -4.92
CA ARG A 131 2.20 -13.71 -6.21
C ARG A 131 1.32 -14.96 -6.10
N GLY A 132 1.07 -15.62 -7.23
CA GLY A 132 0.14 -16.75 -7.29
C GLY A 132 -1.31 -16.27 -7.20
N ALA A 133 -2.20 -16.95 -6.45
CA ALA A 133 -3.59 -16.50 -6.32
C ALA A 133 -3.76 -15.14 -5.60
N ARG A 134 -2.68 -14.65 -4.97
CA ARG A 134 -2.62 -13.38 -4.21
C ARG A 134 -2.29 -12.14 -5.06
N TRP A 135 -2.02 -12.30 -6.36
CA TRP A 135 -1.64 -11.18 -7.23
C TRP A 135 -2.65 -10.03 -7.19
N LEU A 136 -3.96 -10.35 -7.10
CA LEU A 136 -5.00 -9.33 -7.08
C LEU A 136 -4.89 -8.43 -5.85
N ALA A 137 -4.65 -9.01 -4.68
CA ALA A 137 -4.46 -8.26 -3.44
C ALA A 137 -3.22 -7.35 -3.54
N TRP A 138 -2.13 -7.86 -4.10
CA TRP A 138 -0.92 -7.05 -4.30
C TRP A 138 -1.16 -5.86 -5.22
N VAL A 139 -1.68 -6.09 -6.42
CA VAL A 139 -1.90 -5.05 -7.43
C VAL A 139 -2.90 -4.01 -6.96
N SER A 140 -4.01 -4.46 -6.34
CA SER A 140 -4.98 -3.54 -5.75
C SER A 140 -4.39 -2.76 -4.57
N GLY A 141 -3.49 -3.35 -3.78
CA GLY A 141 -2.78 -2.66 -2.70
C GLY A 141 -1.82 -1.57 -3.19
N ILE A 142 -1.08 -1.82 -4.27
CA ILE A 142 -0.23 -0.80 -4.90
C ILE A 142 -1.07 0.33 -5.48
N GLY A 143 -2.16 0.00 -6.20
CA GLY A 143 -3.10 1.00 -6.71
C GLY A 143 -3.73 1.85 -5.60
N MET A 144 -4.18 1.20 -4.52
CA MET A 144 -4.68 1.87 -3.32
C MET A 144 -3.66 2.86 -2.75
N GLY A 145 -2.38 2.46 -2.64
CA GLY A 145 -1.30 3.34 -2.17
C GLY A 145 -1.12 4.60 -3.03
N VAL A 146 -1.22 4.48 -4.36
CA VAL A 146 -1.14 5.63 -5.27
C VAL A 146 -2.32 6.59 -5.04
N PHE A 147 -3.54 6.08 -4.96
CA PHE A 147 -4.72 6.92 -4.73
C PHE A 147 -4.72 7.58 -3.34
N LEU A 148 -4.23 6.89 -2.31
CA LEU A 148 -4.07 7.47 -0.97
C LEU A 148 -2.99 8.57 -0.93
N TRP A 149 -1.94 8.46 -1.74
CA TRP A 149 -0.95 9.51 -1.88
C TRP A 149 -1.52 10.75 -2.59
N LEU A 150 -2.27 10.56 -3.68
CA LEU A 150 -2.98 11.65 -4.36
C LEU A 150 -4.01 12.31 -3.44
N ASP A 151 -4.78 11.50 -2.70
CA ASP A 151 -5.73 11.96 -1.69
C ASP A 151 -5.06 12.88 -0.66
N ALA A 152 -3.93 12.45 -0.12
CA ALA A 152 -3.17 13.25 0.84
C ALA A 152 -2.65 14.58 0.25
N ILE A 153 -2.17 14.59 -1.01
CA ILE A 153 -1.76 15.83 -1.69
C ILE A 153 -2.94 16.81 -1.76
N THR A 154 -4.11 16.34 -2.21
CA THR A 154 -5.31 17.19 -2.28
C THR A 154 -5.75 17.72 -0.92
N GLY A 155 -5.50 16.97 0.17
CA GLY A 155 -5.72 17.45 1.54
C GLY A 155 -4.91 18.71 1.91
N TYR A 156 -3.69 18.87 1.38
CA TYR A 156 -2.90 20.10 1.57
C TYR A 156 -3.45 21.28 0.77
N TRP A 157 -3.98 21.04 -0.44
CA TRP A 157 -4.64 22.08 -1.24
C TRP A 157 -5.79 22.75 -0.49
N LEU A 158 -6.55 21.96 0.28
CA LEU A 158 -7.73 22.44 1.00
C LEU A 158 -7.43 23.50 2.07
N ILE A 159 -6.18 23.65 2.52
CA ILE A 159 -5.84 24.67 3.53
C ILE A 159 -5.72 26.07 2.89
N TRP A 160 -5.33 26.13 1.61
CA TRP A 160 -5.02 27.38 0.91
C TRP A 160 -3.92 28.23 1.59
N ASP A 161 -2.91 27.56 2.16
CA ASP A 161 -1.71 28.16 2.74
C ASP A 161 -0.53 28.19 1.75
N GLN A 162 0.63 28.69 2.16
CA GLN A 162 1.84 28.72 1.32
C GLN A 162 2.27 27.32 0.81
N ARG A 163 1.89 26.20 1.45
CA ARG A 163 2.12 24.86 0.87
C ARG A 163 1.20 24.60 -0.31
N ALA A 164 -0.07 24.98 -0.22
CA ALA A 164 -1.00 24.93 -1.35
C ALA A 164 -0.51 25.80 -2.52
N GLN A 165 0.15 26.93 -2.25
CA GLN A 165 0.74 27.77 -3.29
C GLN A 165 1.91 27.07 -4.01
N ILE A 166 2.82 26.42 -3.27
CA ILE A 166 3.90 25.62 -3.88
C ILE A 166 3.32 24.43 -4.64
N LEU A 167 2.25 23.84 -4.12
CA LEU A 167 1.54 22.76 -4.78
C LEU A 167 0.94 23.21 -6.12
N ASN A 168 0.34 24.41 -6.18
CA ASN A 168 -0.11 25.01 -7.44
C ASN A 168 1.07 25.19 -8.41
N ASN A 169 2.17 25.79 -7.95
CA ASN A 169 3.34 26.03 -8.81
C ASN A 169 3.93 24.72 -9.36
N THR A 170 4.11 23.72 -8.51
CA THR A 170 4.63 22.40 -8.91
C THR A 170 3.68 21.66 -9.83
N PHE A 171 2.36 21.80 -9.63
CA PHE A 171 1.34 21.22 -10.51
C PHE A 171 1.29 21.91 -11.88
N ILE A 172 1.39 23.25 -11.93
CA ILE A 172 1.50 24.02 -13.18
C ILE A 172 2.73 23.57 -13.98
N THR A 173 3.90 23.54 -13.34
CA THR A 173 5.14 23.09 -13.99
C THR A 173 5.04 21.64 -14.48
N PHE A 174 4.44 20.76 -13.69
CA PHE A 174 4.20 19.37 -14.09
C PHE A 174 3.27 19.28 -15.30
N LEU A 175 2.15 20.01 -15.29
CA LEU A 175 1.21 20.05 -16.41
C LEU A 175 1.88 20.61 -17.66
N ASN A 176 2.67 21.67 -17.54
CA ASN A 176 3.32 22.25 -18.69
C ASN A 176 4.36 21.32 -19.31
N ARG A 177 5.10 20.60 -18.46
CA ARG A 177 6.12 19.65 -18.90
C ARG A 177 5.54 18.46 -19.68
N TYR A 178 4.38 17.94 -19.28
CA TYR A 178 3.84 16.69 -19.83
C TYR A 178 2.57 16.87 -20.69
N PHE A 179 1.89 18.01 -20.59
CA PHE A 179 0.59 18.26 -21.21
C PHE A 179 0.50 19.63 -21.91
N GLY A 180 1.62 20.22 -22.33
CA GLY A 180 1.64 21.43 -23.17
C GLY A 180 1.33 22.70 -22.37
N THR A 181 0.33 23.49 -22.75
CA THR A 181 -0.06 24.74 -22.04
C THR A 181 -1.19 24.52 -21.02
N SER A 182 -1.38 23.25 -20.59
CA SER A 182 -2.45 22.90 -19.63
C SER A 182 -2.23 23.51 -18.24
N GLY A 183 -0.98 23.73 -17.84
CA GLY A 183 -0.65 24.40 -16.59
C GLY A 183 -0.97 25.89 -16.64
N ASP A 184 -0.72 26.55 -17.78
CA ASP A 184 -1.07 27.95 -18.01
C ASP A 184 -2.59 28.16 -17.94
N SER A 185 -3.34 27.25 -18.55
CA SER A 185 -4.81 27.22 -18.46
C SER A 185 -5.30 27.05 -17.02
N PHE A 186 -4.62 26.21 -16.22
CA PHE A 186 -4.94 26.03 -14.81
C PHE A 186 -4.59 27.28 -13.98
N ALA A 187 -3.44 27.91 -14.22
CA ALA A 187 -3.04 29.15 -13.56
C ALA A 187 -4.05 30.27 -13.82
N LEU A 188 -4.46 30.46 -15.09
CA LEU A 188 -5.50 31.41 -15.49
C LEU A 188 -6.82 31.13 -14.79
N ALA A 189 -7.25 29.87 -14.70
CA ALA A 189 -8.48 29.50 -14.01
C ALA A 189 -8.44 29.86 -12.51
N LEU A 190 -7.28 29.71 -11.84
CA LEU A 190 -7.12 30.13 -10.44
C LEU A 190 -7.17 31.66 -10.29
N ILE A 191 -6.48 32.39 -11.18
CA ILE A 191 -6.43 33.86 -11.16
C ILE A 191 -7.82 34.44 -11.46
N GLU A 192 -8.50 33.95 -12.49
CA GLU A 192 -9.87 34.35 -12.82
C GLU A 192 -10.80 34.09 -11.64
N ALA A 193 -10.73 32.90 -11.04
CA ALA A 193 -11.55 32.56 -9.88
C ALA A 193 -11.29 33.47 -8.66
N ASN A 194 -10.07 33.99 -8.50
CA ASN A 194 -9.75 34.98 -7.48
C ASN A 194 -10.33 36.37 -7.82
N GLN A 195 -10.20 36.80 -9.09
CA GLN A 195 -10.61 38.14 -9.53
C GLN A 195 -12.13 38.33 -9.55
N VAL A 196 -12.90 37.31 -9.94
CA VAL A 196 -14.37 37.37 -10.04
C VAL A 196 -15.08 36.80 -8.82
N ASP A 197 -14.35 36.57 -7.72
CA ASP A 197 -14.85 36.01 -6.46
C ASP A 197 -15.60 34.67 -6.61
N SER A 198 -15.15 33.84 -7.56
CA SER A 198 -15.71 32.50 -7.82
C SER A 198 -14.84 31.36 -7.31
N SER A 199 -13.84 31.67 -6.47
CA SER A 199 -12.91 30.70 -5.89
C SER A 199 -13.59 29.58 -5.08
N TRP A 200 -14.83 29.78 -4.63
CA TRP A 200 -15.62 28.75 -3.95
C TRP A 200 -15.81 27.51 -4.83
N ALA A 201 -15.99 27.66 -6.14
CA ALA A 201 -16.20 26.55 -7.06
C ALA A 201 -14.92 25.71 -7.18
N VAL A 202 -13.76 26.35 -7.23
CA VAL A 202 -12.45 25.69 -7.26
C VAL A 202 -12.25 24.84 -6.00
N MET A 203 -12.45 25.44 -4.82
CA MET A 203 -12.28 24.75 -3.55
C MET A 203 -13.31 23.62 -3.35
N PHE A 204 -14.54 23.79 -3.86
CA PHE A 204 -15.54 22.72 -3.88
C PHE A 204 -15.07 21.51 -4.70
N TRP A 205 -14.51 21.74 -5.89
CA TRP A 205 -13.98 20.66 -6.71
C TRP A 205 -12.73 20.02 -6.12
N PHE A 206 -11.85 20.77 -5.46
CA PHE A 206 -10.73 20.18 -4.71
C PHE A 206 -11.21 19.29 -3.57
N LEU A 207 -12.22 19.71 -2.80
CA LEU A 207 -12.77 18.87 -1.73
C LEU A 207 -13.45 17.63 -2.32
N THR A 208 -14.19 17.79 -3.40
CA THR A 208 -14.84 16.69 -4.10
C THR A 208 -13.81 15.68 -4.60
N ALA A 209 -12.73 16.16 -5.21
CA ALA A 209 -11.63 15.32 -5.66
C ALA A 209 -11.00 14.55 -4.49
N HIS A 210 -10.71 15.21 -3.36
CA HIS A 210 -10.22 14.57 -2.14
C HIS A 210 -11.14 13.43 -1.68
N ILE A 211 -12.43 13.71 -1.47
CA ILE A 211 -13.40 12.68 -1.02
C ILE A 211 -13.54 11.54 -2.03
N LEU A 212 -13.55 11.84 -3.33
CA LEU A 212 -13.65 10.82 -4.38
C LEU A 212 -12.39 9.95 -4.46
N LEU A 213 -11.19 10.51 -4.29
CA LEU A 213 -9.94 9.75 -4.25
C LEU A 213 -9.94 8.76 -3.09
N PHE A 214 -10.41 9.17 -1.90
CA PHE A 214 -10.63 8.24 -0.79
C PHE A 214 -11.66 7.16 -1.11
N GLY A 215 -12.77 7.50 -1.79
CA GLY A 215 -13.76 6.55 -2.26
C GLY A 215 -13.21 5.52 -3.26
N VAL A 216 -12.36 5.96 -4.19
CA VAL A 216 -11.63 5.07 -5.11
C VAL A 216 -10.68 4.17 -4.34
N ALA A 217 -9.92 4.69 -3.37
CA ALA A 217 -9.07 3.88 -2.51
C ALA A 217 -9.88 2.81 -1.74
N ALA A 218 -11.10 3.13 -1.28
CA ALA A 218 -12.00 2.17 -0.65
C ALA A 218 -12.49 1.07 -1.62
N LEU A 219 -12.70 1.40 -2.90
CA LEU A 219 -12.98 0.40 -3.95
C LEU A 219 -11.78 -0.52 -4.21
N PHE A 220 -10.56 0.02 -4.24
CA PHE A 220 -9.35 -0.81 -4.28
C PHE A 220 -9.21 -1.69 -3.03
N PHE A 221 -9.54 -1.18 -1.84
CA PHE A 221 -9.58 -1.98 -0.61
C PHE A 221 -10.58 -3.13 -0.70
N TRP A 222 -11.76 -2.93 -1.29
CA TRP A 222 -12.71 -4.02 -1.55
C TRP A 222 -12.08 -5.10 -2.44
N TYR A 223 -11.46 -4.74 -3.56
CA TYR A 223 -10.72 -5.69 -4.41
C TYR A 223 -9.56 -6.38 -3.67
N HIS A 224 -8.92 -5.67 -2.76
CA HIS A 224 -7.83 -6.18 -1.93
C HIS A 224 -8.26 -7.37 -1.06
N ILE A 225 -9.50 -7.33 -0.54
CA ILE A 225 -10.02 -8.35 0.38
C ILE A 225 -11.07 -9.29 -0.22
N VAL A 226 -11.58 -9.05 -1.44
CA VAL A 226 -12.74 -9.78 -2.00
C VAL A 226 -12.56 -11.31 -2.05
N ARG A 227 -11.33 -11.76 -2.29
CA ARG A 227 -10.95 -13.19 -2.35
C ARG A 227 -10.67 -13.81 -0.97
N LEU A 228 -10.85 -13.07 0.11
CA LEU A 228 -10.64 -13.55 1.47
C LEU A 228 -11.98 -13.99 2.06
N ASN A 229 -12.00 -15.19 2.64
CA ASN A 229 -13.05 -15.59 3.57
C ASN A 229 -12.68 -15.06 4.96
N LYS A 230 -13.65 -14.51 5.70
CA LYS A 230 -13.47 -13.95 7.05
C LYS A 230 -12.23 -13.03 7.14
N PRO A 231 -12.14 -11.94 6.36
CA PRO A 231 -11.08 -10.96 6.54
C PRO A 231 -11.17 -10.36 7.95
N LYS A 232 -10.03 -10.22 8.62
CA LYS A 232 -9.94 -9.43 9.85
C LYS A 232 -9.78 -7.98 9.42
N LEU A 233 -10.73 -7.12 9.78
CA LEU A 233 -10.68 -5.70 9.42
C LEU A 233 -9.92 -4.89 10.47
N PHE A 234 -10.16 -5.17 11.75
CA PHE A 234 -9.58 -4.43 12.86
C PHE A 234 -8.64 -5.27 13.70
N PRO A 235 -7.62 -4.65 14.32
CA PRO A 235 -6.67 -5.36 15.16
C PRO A 235 -7.34 -5.70 16.50
N PRO A 236 -6.72 -6.56 17.33
CA PRO A 236 -7.17 -6.78 18.69
C PRO A 236 -7.37 -5.48 19.50
N LYS A 237 -8.32 -5.46 20.43
CA LYS A 237 -8.72 -4.26 21.20
C LYS A 237 -7.55 -3.49 21.83
N HIS A 238 -6.53 -4.18 22.34
CA HIS A 238 -5.37 -3.53 22.95
C HIS A 238 -4.59 -2.66 21.96
N TRP A 239 -4.47 -3.07 20.70
CA TRP A 239 -3.85 -2.26 19.65
C TRP A 239 -4.70 -1.05 19.29
N MET A 240 -6.02 -1.21 19.18
CA MET A 240 -6.92 -0.08 18.88
C MET A 240 -6.86 0.98 19.97
N ILE A 241 -6.94 0.56 21.24
CA ILE A 241 -6.93 1.45 22.40
C ILE A 241 -5.58 2.17 22.50
N SER A 242 -4.46 1.44 22.41
CA SER A 242 -3.15 2.04 22.59
C SER A 242 -2.78 3.01 21.47
N THR A 243 -2.96 2.61 20.21
CA THR A 243 -2.68 3.48 19.05
C THR A 243 -3.62 4.68 19.05
N GLY A 244 -4.91 4.48 19.32
CA GLY A 244 -5.88 5.58 19.45
C GLY A 244 -5.51 6.56 20.56
N LEU A 245 -5.16 6.06 21.76
CA LEU A 245 -4.78 6.89 22.90
C LEU A 245 -3.51 7.71 22.62
N VAL A 246 -2.48 7.08 22.03
CA VAL A 246 -1.23 7.77 21.66
C VAL A 246 -1.51 8.88 20.64
N MET A 247 -2.35 8.62 19.64
CA MET A 247 -2.73 9.63 18.63
C MET A 247 -3.50 10.79 19.25
N VAL A 248 -4.49 10.51 20.12
CA VAL A 248 -5.28 11.56 20.77
C VAL A 248 -4.41 12.42 21.68
N ILE A 249 -3.57 11.81 22.53
CA ILE A 249 -2.69 12.55 23.44
C ILE A 249 -1.69 13.40 22.65
N ALA A 250 -0.99 12.81 21.67
CA ALA A 250 -0.03 13.55 20.86
C ALA A 250 -0.69 14.71 20.10
N SER A 251 -1.87 14.49 19.51
CA SER A 251 -2.61 15.53 18.78
C SER A 251 -3.14 16.65 19.68
N ALA A 252 -3.39 16.37 20.97
CA ALA A 252 -3.78 17.38 21.93
C ALA A 252 -2.60 18.22 22.42
N LEU A 253 -1.42 17.60 22.55
CA LEU A 253 -0.19 18.24 23.05
C LEU A 253 0.60 18.98 21.95
N PHE A 254 0.56 18.48 20.72
CA PHE A 254 1.29 19.01 19.56
C PHE A 254 0.29 19.43 18.47
N PRO A 255 -0.25 20.67 18.52
CA PRO A 255 -1.06 21.19 17.44
C PRO A 255 -0.20 21.48 16.19
N LEU A 256 -0.84 21.50 15.01
CA LEU A 256 -0.13 21.66 13.73
C LEU A 256 0.24 23.11 13.42
N GLY A 257 -0.48 24.09 13.97
CA GLY A 257 -0.33 25.49 13.59
C GLY A 257 -0.84 25.80 12.17
N MET A 258 -0.48 26.98 11.69
CA MET A 258 -0.90 27.54 10.39
C MET A 258 0.29 28.25 9.72
N LEU A 259 0.45 28.01 8.42
CA LEU A 259 1.34 28.82 7.57
C LEU A 259 0.59 30.06 7.07
N PRO A 260 1.30 31.09 6.56
CA PRO A 260 0.65 32.22 5.92
C PRO A 260 -0.23 31.76 4.75
N ARG A 261 -1.28 32.55 4.45
CA ARG A 261 -2.19 32.31 3.32
C ARG A 261 -1.42 32.29 2.00
N ALA A 262 -1.86 31.46 1.06
CA ALA A 262 -1.40 31.54 -0.32
C ALA A 262 -1.67 32.94 -0.90
N SER A 263 -0.73 33.47 -1.67
CA SER A 263 -0.85 34.78 -2.31
C SER A 263 -0.62 34.67 -3.82
N PHE A 264 -1.29 35.52 -4.59
CA PHE A 264 -0.99 35.73 -6.01
C PHE A 264 0.04 36.85 -6.23
N GLU A 265 0.42 37.56 -5.16
CA GLU A 265 1.29 38.75 -5.21
C GLU A 265 2.68 38.50 -4.62
N VAL A 266 2.84 37.41 -3.86
CA VAL A 266 4.09 37.13 -3.15
C VAL A 266 4.41 35.64 -3.22
N LEU A 267 5.63 35.29 -3.63
CA LEU A 267 6.14 33.92 -3.63
C LEU A 267 6.18 33.36 -2.20
N PRO A 268 5.97 32.05 -2.00
CA PRO A 268 5.98 31.43 -0.68
C PRO A 268 7.38 31.44 -0.05
N GLY A 269 7.42 31.45 1.28
CA GLY A 269 8.66 31.56 2.04
C GLY A 269 9.20 30.20 2.44
N LYS A 270 9.91 30.18 3.57
CA LYS A 270 10.26 28.92 4.23
C LYS A 270 8.99 28.23 4.71
N ILE A 271 8.81 26.98 4.29
CA ILE A 271 7.68 26.14 4.68
C ILE A 271 8.18 24.88 5.39
N GLU A 272 7.26 24.17 6.02
CA GLU A 272 7.48 22.83 6.56
C GLU A 272 7.12 21.78 5.49
N LEU A 273 8.14 21.10 4.96
CA LEU A 273 7.97 20.02 3.99
C LEU A 273 7.61 18.71 4.70
N ASP A 274 6.52 18.10 4.28
CA ASP A 274 6.20 16.72 4.65
C ASP A 274 6.84 15.74 3.64
N PRO A 275 7.83 14.94 4.04
CA PRO A 275 8.50 13.99 3.15
C PRO A 275 7.70 12.68 2.91
N PHE A 276 6.61 12.42 3.62
CA PHE A 276 5.71 11.30 3.33
C PHE A 276 4.80 11.59 2.14
N PHE A 277 4.37 12.84 1.98
CA PHE A 277 3.38 13.21 0.95
C PHE A 277 3.93 14.17 -0.12
N LEU A 278 4.81 15.09 0.25
CA LEU A 278 5.30 16.18 -0.60
C LEU A 278 6.77 15.98 -1.01
N PHE A 279 7.31 14.76 -0.93
CA PHE A 279 8.71 14.43 -1.25
C PHE A 279 9.16 14.79 -2.68
N TYR A 280 8.21 15.04 -3.59
CA TYR A 280 8.50 15.42 -4.97
C TYR A 280 8.81 16.91 -5.15
N PHE A 281 8.49 17.77 -4.17
CA PHE A 281 8.72 19.22 -4.26
C PHE A 281 10.16 19.59 -4.66
N PRO A 282 11.21 19.04 -4.04
CA PRO A 282 12.59 19.39 -4.41
C PRO A 282 12.93 19.01 -5.86
N ALA A 283 12.40 17.90 -6.36
CA ALA A 283 12.65 17.44 -7.72
C ALA A 283 11.91 18.28 -8.76
N GLU A 284 10.65 18.61 -8.47
CA GLU A 284 9.79 19.37 -9.38
C GLU A 284 10.23 20.84 -9.49
N LEU A 285 10.63 21.46 -8.37
CA LEU A 285 11.11 22.85 -8.35
C LEU A 285 12.49 23.03 -8.99
N ASN A 286 13.35 22.01 -8.99
CA ASN A 286 14.67 22.07 -9.61
C ASN A 286 14.59 22.02 -11.15
N GLY A 287 13.54 21.38 -11.71
CA GLY A 287 13.34 21.24 -13.16
C GLY A 287 14.30 20.24 -13.83
N ALA A 288 15.61 20.35 -13.59
CA ALA A 288 16.64 19.53 -14.24
C ALA A 288 16.52 18.03 -13.92
N ILE A 289 16.08 17.70 -12.71
CA ILE A 289 15.91 16.31 -12.25
C ILE A 289 14.46 15.82 -12.28
N ALA A 290 13.50 16.69 -12.63
CA ALA A 290 12.08 16.38 -12.55
C ALA A 290 11.68 15.20 -13.46
N ASN A 291 12.18 15.17 -14.70
CA ASN A 291 11.94 14.07 -15.64
C ASN A 291 12.46 12.73 -15.11
N THR A 292 13.71 12.71 -14.63
CA THR A 292 14.31 11.51 -14.05
C THR A 292 13.52 11.03 -12.84
N PHE A 293 13.06 11.96 -12.00
CA PHE A 293 12.25 11.65 -10.83
C PHE A 293 10.91 11.00 -11.19
N TRP A 294 10.11 11.63 -12.07
CA TRP A 294 8.80 11.10 -12.45
C TRP A 294 8.90 9.78 -13.23
N ILE A 295 9.89 9.66 -14.14
CA ILE A 295 10.17 8.40 -14.83
C ILE A 295 10.54 7.31 -13.82
N SER A 296 11.32 7.63 -12.79
CA SER A 296 11.68 6.68 -11.74
C SER A 296 10.46 6.22 -10.93
N ILE A 297 9.61 7.15 -10.50
CA ILE A 297 8.35 6.84 -9.78
C ILE A 297 7.42 5.97 -10.64
N LEU A 298 7.23 6.34 -11.90
CA LEU A 298 6.42 5.56 -12.84
C LEU A 298 7.00 4.17 -13.07
N SER A 299 8.32 4.07 -13.27
CA SER A 299 9.02 2.80 -13.49
C SER A 299 8.94 1.88 -12.28
N ILE A 300 9.18 2.40 -11.06
CA ILE A 300 9.06 1.64 -9.82
C ILE A 300 7.62 1.15 -9.65
N THR A 301 6.63 2.01 -9.88
CA THR A 301 5.22 1.64 -9.79
C THR A 301 4.85 0.55 -10.80
N LEU A 302 5.29 0.68 -12.05
CA LEU A 302 5.05 -0.33 -13.09
C LEU A 302 5.74 -1.66 -12.77
N VAL A 303 6.96 -1.65 -12.22
CA VAL A 303 7.65 -2.85 -11.75
C VAL A 303 6.85 -3.49 -10.61
N LEU A 304 6.44 -2.72 -9.60
CA LEU A 304 5.64 -3.24 -8.49
C LEU A 304 4.29 -3.80 -8.95
N LEU A 305 3.64 -3.18 -9.94
CA LEU A 305 2.40 -3.71 -10.51
C LEU A 305 2.67 -5.03 -11.25
N THR A 306 3.74 -5.12 -12.04
CA THR A 306 4.00 -6.27 -12.93
C THR A 306 4.76 -7.42 -12.29
N ILE A 307 5.44 -7.21 -11.15
CA ILE A 307 6.29 -8.20 -10.48
C ILE A 307 5.61 -9.56 -10.17
N PRO A 308 4.30 -9.65 -9.84
CA PRO A 308 3.65 -10.95 -9.61
C PRO A 308 3.67 -11.86 -10.85
N TRP A 309 3.71 -11.27 -12.04
CA TRP A 309 3.67 -11.97 -13.33
C TRP A 309 5.05 -12.16 -13.96
N ILE A 310 6.01 -11.29 -13.64
CA ILE A 310 7.42 -11.46 -14.01
C ILE A 310 8.00 -12.63 -13.22
N ILE A 311 7.82 -12.61 -11.90
CA ILE A 311 8.41 -13.64 -11.01
C ILE A 311 7.40 -14.75 -10.72
N ARG A 312 7.01 -15.48 -11.77
CA ARG A 312 5.98 -16.52 -11.69
C ARG A 312 6.33 -17.59 -10.64
N ARG A 313 5.39 -17.83 -9.72
CA ARG A 313 5.36 -19.03 -8.89
C ARG A 313 4.83 -20.17 -9.76
N ARG A 314 5.50 -21.34 -9.73
CA ARG A 314 4.95 -22.56 -10.36
C ARG A 314 3.56 -22.78 -9.76
N LYS A 315 2.52 -22.83 -10.60
CA LYS A 315 1.14 -23.04 -10.12
C LYS A 315 1.09 -24.40 -9.41
N PRO A 316 0.91 -24.45 -8.08
CA PRO A 316 0.66 -25.71 -7.42
C PRO A 316 -0.69 -26.26 -7.92
N ALA A 317 -0.84 -27.58 -7.91
CA ALA A 317 -2.09 -28.20 -8.34
C ALA A 317 -3.25 -27.66 -7.47
N PRO A 318 -4.34 -27.19 -8.08
CA PRO A 318 -5.48 -26.66 -7.35
C PRO A 318 -6.21 -27.77 -6.60
N VAL A 319 -7.14 -27.38 -5.75
CA VAL A 319 -8.07 -28.31 -5.12
C VAL A 319 -8.98 -28.98 -6.15
N LYS A 320 -9.19 -30.28 -6.00
CA LYS A 320 -10.15 -31.10 -6.73
C LYS A 320 -11.07 -31.79 -5.72
N VAL A 321 -12.36 -31.84 -6.05
CA VAL A 321 -13.38 -32.56 -5.27
C VAL A 321 -13.65 -33.89 -5.96
N ILE A 322 -13.75 -34.96 -5.17
CA ILE A 322 -14.16 -36.29 -5.64
C ILE A 322 -15.65 -36.40 -5.41
N ASP A 323 -16.42 -36.28 -6.50
CA ASP A 323 -17.87 -36.11 -6.45
C ASP A 323 -18.59 -37.27 -5.74
N ASP A 324 -18.10 -38.50 -5.91
CA ASP A 324 -18.70 -39.71 -5.34
C ASP A 324 -18.45 -39.85 -3.83
N ALA A 325 -17.32 -39.33 -3.34
CA ALA A 325 -16.98 -39.33 -1.91
C ALA A 325 -17.57 -38.11 -1.17
N CYS A 326 -18.01 -37.07 -1.91
CA CYS A 326 -18.50 -35.84 -1.31
C CYS A 326 -19.91 -36.01 -0.75
N ILE A 327 -20.04 -35.99 0.58
CA ILE A 327 -21.32 -36.06 1.31
C ILE A 327 -21.97 -34.68 1.58
N GLY A 328 -21.43 -33.59 1.02
CA GLY A 328 -22.08 -32.28 1.10
C GLY A 328 -22.09 -31.61 2.47
N CYS A 329 -21.19 -31.97 3.40
CA CYS A 329 -21.19 -31.48 4.79
C CYS A 329 -20.76 -30.01 4.99
N THR A 330 -20.35 -29.31 3.94
CA THR A 330 -19.97 -27.88 3.89
C THR A 330 -18.68 -27.45 4.59
N LEU A 331 -18.08 -28.29 5.45
CA LEU A 331 -16.92 -27.92 6.26
C LEU A 331 -15.74 -27.39 5.44
N CYS A 332 -15.43 -28.00 4.28
CA CYS A 332 -14.33 -27.59 3.43
C CYS A 332 -14.49 -26.18 2.84
N ALA A 333 -15.73 -25.76 2.56
CA ALA A 333 -16.04 -24.41 2.08
C ALA A 333 -15.95 -23.39 3.22
N ILE A 334 -16.49 -23.74 4.40
CA ILE A 334 -16.41 -22.91 5.62
C ILE A 334 -14.94 -22.69 6.04
N ASP A 335 -14.12 -23.74 5.90
CA ASP A 335 -12.69 -23.76 6.25
C ASP A 335 -11.80 -23.41 5.05
N CYS A 336 -12.33 -22.83 3.96
CA CYS A 336 -11.48 -22.29 2.92
C CYS A 336 -11.19 -20.80 3.21
N PRO A 337 -9.92 -20.39 3.49
CA PRO A 337 -9.61 -18.98 3.76
C PRO A 337 -9.71 -18.09 2.50
N TYR A 338 -9.83 -18.69 1.32
CA TYR A 338 -9.67 -18.02 0.03
C TYR A 338 -10.92 -18.14 -0.86
N LYS A 339 -12.05 -18.61 -0.28
CA LYS A 339 -13.30 -18.86 -1.02
C LYS A 339 -13.13 -19.78 -2.26
N ALA A 340 -12.10 -20.62 -2.27
CA ALA A 340 -11.80 -21.52 -3.39
C ALA A 340 -12.73 -22.75 -3.46
N LEU A 341 -13.62 -22.93 -2.48
CA LEU A 341 -14.64 -23.96 -2.45
C LEU A 341 -15.97 -23.31 -2.12
N GLU A 342 -16.99 -23.65 -2.92
CA GLU A 342 -18.35 -23.17 -2.79
C GLU A 342 -19.30 -24.36 -2.71
N MET A 343 -20.35 -24.28 -1.89
CA MET A 343 -21.34 -25.36 -1.80
C MET A 343 -22.51 -25.04 -2.72
N ILE A 344 -22.76 -25.92 -3.68
CA ILE A 344 -23.87 -25.79 -4.65
C ILE A 344 -24.82 -26.98 -4.53
N GLU A 345 -26.05 -26.82 -5.00
CA GLU A 345 -26.97 -27.96 -5.13
C GLU A 345 -26.50 -28.90 -6.25
N ARG A 346 -26.48 -30.19 -5.97
CA ARG A 346 -26.13 -31.25 -6.93
C ARG A 346 -27.28 -31.37 -7.92
N LYS A 347 -27.06 -30.92 -9.16
CA LYS A 347 -28.08 -30.97 -10.22
C LYS A 347 -28.38 -32.39 -10.69
N ASN A 348 -27.38 -33.26 -10.78
CA ASN A 348 -27.49 -34.65 -11.25
C ASN A 348 -26.49 -35.55 -10.48
N GLY A 349 -26.92 -36.76 -10.10
CA GLY A 349 -26.06 -37.81 -9.51
C GLY A 349 -26.60 -38.40 -8.20
N SER A 350 -26.15 -39.60 -7.85
CA SER A 350 -26.37 -40.20 -6.52
C SER A 350 -25.49 -39.51 -5.47
N GLY A 351 -26.03 -39.28 -4.27
CA GLY A 351 -25.28 -38.71 -3.15
C GLY A 351 -26.05 -37.62 -2.39
N SER A 352 -25.33 -36.76 -1.68
CA SER A 352 -25.90 -35.65 -0.92
C SER A 352 -26.49 -34.56 -1.82
N LYS A 353 -27.51 -33.87 -1.30
CA LYS A 353 -28.15 -32.70 -1.96
C LYS A 353 -27.14 -31.62 -2.33
N MET A 354 -26.12 -31.40 -1.50
CA MET A 354 -25.07 -30.41 -1.72
C MET A 354 -23.78 -31.08 -2.22
N ILE A 355 -23.03 -30.38 -3.07
CA ILE A 355 -21.69 -30.76 -3.52
C ILE A 355 -20.75 -29.54 -3.45
N ALA A 356 -19.49 -29.78 -3.13
CA ALA A 356 -18.47 -28.74 -3.14
C ALA A 356 -17.97 -28.49 -4.58
N LEU A 357 -18.11 -27.27 -5.08
CA LEU A 357 -17.53 -26.80 -6.33
C LEU A 357 -16.17 -26.14 -6.06
N ALA A 358 -15.15 -26.55 -6.80
CA ALA A 358 -13.82 -25.95 -6.72
C ALA A 358 -13.68 -24.76 -7.69
N HIS A 359 -13.04 -23.70 -7.20
CA HIS A 359 -12.64 -22.52 -7.97
C HIS A 359 -11.10 -22.44 -8.08
N PRO A 360 -10.48 -23.09 -9.08
CA PRO A 360 -9.02 -23.26 -9.16
C PRO A 360 -8.22 -21.96 -9.11
N ASN A 361 -8.76 -20.89 -9.70
CA ASN A 361 -8.09 -19.58 -9.77
C ASN A 361 -7.96 -18.86 -8.42
N MET A 362 -8.77 -19.26 -7.42
CA MET A 362 -8.71 -18.74 -6.06
C MET A 362 -7.89 -19.63 -5.12
N CYS A 363 -7.61 -20.87 -5.52
CA CYS A 363 -6.90 -21.83 -4.69
C CYS A 363 -5.41 -21.50 -4.58
N VAL A 364 -4.90 -21.44 -3.35
CA VAL A 364 -3.45 -21.32 -3.06
C VAL A 364 -2.80 -22.66 -2.73
N SER A 365 -3.53 -23.77 -2.87
CA SER A 365 -3.07 -25.14 -2.59
C SER A 365 -2.55 -25.37 -1.16
N CYS A 366 -3.17 -24.71 -0.18
CA CYS A 366 -2.80 -24.86 1.24
C CYS A 366 -3.20 -26.19 1.87
N GLY A 367 -4.06 -26.98 1.23
CA GLY A 367 -4.51 -28.30 1.71
C GLY A 367 -5.50 -28.26 2.88
N ILE A 368 -5.88 -27.09 3.39
CA ILE A 368 -6.72 -27.01 4.61
C ILE A 368 -8.09 -27.70 4.46
N CYS A 369 -8.64 -27.65 3.26
CA CYS A 369 -9.86 -28.37 2.90
C CYS A 369 -9.71 -29.89 3.09
N ILE A 370 -8.53 -30.48 2.83
CA ILE A 370 -8.23 -31.89 3.11
C ILE A 370 -8.38 -32.15 4.61
N GLY A 371 -7.74 -31.34 5.46
CA GLY A 371 -7.86 -31.47 6.92
C GLY A 371 -9.28 -31.23 7.47
N SER A 372 -10.17 -30.68 6.64
CA SER A 372 -11.59 -30.44 6.96
C SER A 372 -12.50 -31.58 6.48
N CYS A 373 -12.03 -32.42 5.57
CA CYS A 373 -12.79 -33.50 4.96
C CYS A 373 -12.51 -34.82 5.69
N ALA A 374 -13.49 -35.34 6.42
CA ALA A 374 -13.39 -36.64 7.09
C ALA A 374 -13.73 -37.83 6.17
N TYR A 375 -14.02 -37.58 4.90
CA TYR A 375 -14.52 -38.57 3.94
C TYR A 375 -13.61 -38.71 2.70
N ASP A 376 -12.40 -38.15 2.78
CA ASP A 376 -11.39 -38.23 1.72
C ASP A 376 -11.86 -37.72 0.34
N ALA A 377 -12.86 -36.85 0.30
CA ALA A 377 -13.45 -36.30 -0.92
C ALA A 377 -12.68 -35.14 -1.55
N ILE A 378 -11.47 -34.85 -1.06
CA ILE A 378 -10.70 -33.66 -1.44
C ILE A 378 -9.24 -34.02 -1.69
N GLU A 379 -8.73 -33.54 -2.82
CA GLU A 379 -7.33 -33.69 -3.22
C GLU A 379 -6.74 -32.34 -3.62
N VAL A 380 -5.45 -32.15 -3.40
CA VAL A 380 -4.68 -30.98 -3.86
C VAL A 380 -3.42 -31.49 -4.55
N GLY A 381 -3.51 -31.72 -5.86
CA GLY A 381 -2.49 -32.48 -6.58
C GLY A 381 -2.39 -33.91 -6.07
N GLU A 382 -1.19 -34.34 -5.69
CA GLU A 382 -0.93 -35.67 -5.11
C GLU A 382 -1.19 -35.71 -3.59
N LEU A 383 -1.56 -34.58 -2.97
CA LEU A 383 -1.85 -34.51 -1.55
C LEU A 383 -3.32 -34.85 -1.28
N ASN A 384 -3.56 -35.93 -0.55
CA ASN A 384 -4.84 -36.28 0.06
C ASN A 384 -4.59 -36.98 1.41
N ALA A 385 -5.65 -37.22 2.19
CA ALA A 385 -5.53 -37.80 3.54
C ALA A 385 -4.88 -39.20 3.53
N LYS A 386 -5.25 -40.04 2.55
CA LYS A 386 -4.71 -41.38 2.37
C LYS A 386 -3.21 -41.36 2.07
N ALA A 387 -2.76 -40.55 1.11
CA ALA A 387 -1.36 -40.41 0.75
C ALA A 387 -0.52 -39.85 1.92
N MET A 388 -1.07 -38.92 2.71
CA MET A 388 -0.42 -38.44 3.93
C MET A 388 -0.23 -39.56 4.95
N TRP A 389 -1.26 -40.39 5.15
CA TRP A 389 -1.18 -41.53 6.06
C TRP A 389 -0.17 -42.58 5.60
N GLU A 390 -0.23 -43.00 4.33
CA GLU A 390 0.68 -44.00 3.76
C GLU A 390 2.14 -43.57 3.88
N ALA A 391 2.45 -42.32 3.52
CA ALA A 391 3.80 -41.77 3.67
C ALA A 391 4.24 -41.69 5.14
N THR A 392 3.34 -41.27 6.04
CA THR A 392 3.64 -41.19 7.48
C THR A 392 3.92 -42.57 8.07
N ASN A 393 3.06 -43.55 7.76
CA ASN A 393 3.17 -44.90 8.28
C ASN A 393 4.44 -45.60 7.76
N LEU A 394 4.79 -45.39 6.49
CA LEU A 394 6.04 -45.89 5.91
C LEU A 394 7.26 -45.33 6.64
N LEU A 395 7.33 -44.01 6.83
CA LEU A 395 8.44 -43.37 7.53
C LEU A 395 8.55 -43.81 8.99
N LEU A 396 7.41 -43.94 9.67
CA LEU A 396 7.35 -44.43 11.05
C LEU A 396 7.83 -45.88 11.15
N ALA A 397 7.39 -46.76 10.24
CA ALA A 397 7.82 -48.15 10.19
C ALA A 397 9.33 -48.27 9.96
N GLN A 398 9.86 -47.52 8.99
CA GLN A 398 11.30 -47.50 8.69
C GLN A 398 12.14 -47.00 9.88
N ALA A 399 11.67 -45.97 10.59
CA ALA A 399 12.37 -45.44 11.75
C ALA A 399 12.44 -46.43 12.90
N LYS A 400 11.34 -47.18 13.13
CA LYS A 400 11.26 -48.24 14.14
C LYS A 400 12.10 -49.46 13.78
N GLU A 401 12.11 -49.86 12.51
CA GLU A 401 12.96 -50.96 12.04
C GLU A 401 14.44 -50.65 12.25
N LYS A 402 14.86 -49.41 11.95
CA LYS A 402 16.24 -48.96 12.14
C LYS A 402 16.66 -48.82 13.60
N ALA A 403 15.73 -48.58 14.52
CA ALA A 403 16.02 -48.51 15.96
C ALA A 403 14.77 -48.90 16.78
N PRO A 404 14.58 -50.20 17.05
CA PRO A 404 13.38 -50.71 17.73
C PRO A 404 13.20 -50.18 19.16
N GLU A 405 14.32 -49.94 19.85
CA GLU A 405 14.37 -49.49 21.24
C GLU A 405 14.30 -47.96 21.40
N GLU A 406 14.43 -47.20 20.30
CA GLU A 406 14.35 -45.73 20.34
C GLU A 406 12.89 -45.27 20.27
N GLN A 407 12.52 -44.33 21.15
CA GLN A 407 11.24 -43.64 21.03
C GLN A 407 11.22 -42.78 19.75
N VAL A 408 10.12 -42.86 18.98
CA VAL A 408 9.98 -42.10 17.74
C VAL A 408 8.94 -40.99 17.91
N LYS A 409 9.38 -39.74 17.84
CA LYS A 409 8.54 -38.55 17.85
C LYS A 409 8.25 -38.11 16.42
N VAL A 410 6.97 -37.92 16.07
CA VAL A 410 6.55 -37.44 14.74
C VAL A 410 6.15 -35.98 14.81
N VAL A 411 6.77 -35.14 14.00
CA VAL A 411 6.49 -33.71 13.88
C VAL A 411 5.89 -33.41 12.50
N PHE A 412 4.66 -32.93 12.46
CA PHE A 412 4.09 -32.35 11.25
C PHE A 412 4.37 -30.85 11.21
N THR A 413 4.95 -30.36 10.12
CA THR A 413 5.33 -28.95 9.99
C THR A 413 4.91 -28.34 8.65
N CYS A 414 4.70 -27.02 8.59
CA CYS A 414 4.32 -26.38 7.33
C CYS A 414 5.51 -26.14 6.39
N GLU A 415 5.25 -25.96 5.09
CA GLU A 415 6.26 -25.73 4.05
C GLU A 415 7.18 -24.54 4.37
N ARG A 416 6.63 -23.51 5.03
CA ARG A 416 7.37 -22.34 5.47
C ARG A 416 8.40 -22.71 6.54
N HIS A 417 8.05 -23.55 7.52
CA HIS A 417 9.02 -24.05 8.50
C HIS A 417 10.04 -25.00 7.86
N ALA A 418 9.59 -25.89 6.98
CA ALA A 418 10.44 -26.79 6.19
C ALA A 418 11.50 -26.04 5.38
N ALA A 419 11.16 -24.88 4.85
CA ALA A 419 12.10 -24.02 4.12
C ALA A 419 13.14 -23.33 5.00
N HIS A 420 12.90 -23.22 6.31
CA HIS A 420 13.72 -22.46 7.26
C HIS A 420 14.26 -23.36 8.38
N GLY A 421 13.80 -23.18 9.63
CA GLY A 421 14.38 -23.82 10.80
C GLY A 421 14.17 -25.33 10.86
N ALA A 422 13.20 -25.88 10.13
CA ALA A 422 12.97 -27.33 10.09
C ALA A 422 13.86 -28.05 9.06
N ARG A 423 14.55 -27.33 8.16
CA ARG A 423 15.35 -27.93 7.08
C ARG A 423 16.37 -28.97 7.57
N PRO A 424 17.15 -28.72 8.64
CA PRO A 424 18.08 -29.73 9.17
C PRO A 424 17.39 -31.01 9.67
N TYR A 425 16.09 -30.95 9.92
CA TYR A 425 15.26 -32.01 10.51
C TYR A 425 14.44 -32.79 9.47
N LEU A 426 14.53 -32.45 8.17
CA LEU A 426 13.81 -33.12 7.09
C LEU A 426 14.48 -34.43 6.64
N GLU A 427 15.81 -34.47 6.73
CA GLU A 427 16.64 -35.58 6.24
C GLU A 427 17.21 -36.41 7.40
N THR A 428 17.32 -35.82 8.59
CA THR A 428 17.87 -36.47 9.76
C THR A 428 16.85 -37.45 10.36
N GLU A 429 17.13 -38.74 10.15
CA GLU A 429 16.56 -39.83 10.96
C GLU A 429 17.31 -39.98 12.30
N ALA A 430 18.29 -39.12 12.58
CA ALA A 430 19.27 -39.34 13.64
C ALA A 430 18.89 -38.61 14.94
N SER A 431 18.85 -39.37 16.03
CA SER A 431 18.99 -38.82 17.38
C SER A 431 20.42 -38.30 17.54
N LEU A 432 20.59 -37.00 17.80
CA LEU A 432 21.92 -36.39 17.99
C LEU A 432 22.52 -36.74 19.37
N LYS A 433 21.74 -37.37 20.26
CA LYS A 433 22.12 -37.75 21.63
C LYS A 433 21.31 -38.96 22.09
N ALA A 434 21.94 -39.94 22.73
CA ALA A 434 21.31 -41.18 23.21
C ALA A 434 20.09 -41.00 24.15
N SER A 435 19.81 -39.78 24.65
CA SER A 435 18.69 -39.45 25.53
C SER A 435 17.51 -38.72 24.85
N GLU A 436 17.59 -38.43 23.54
CA GLU A 436 16.53 -37.72 22.80
C GLU A 436 15.80 -38.69 21.85
N PRO A 437 14.46 -38.59 21.70
CA PRO A 437 13.71 -39.45 20.79
C PRO A 437 14.12 -39.20 19.34
N ARG A 438 14.07 -40.26 18.51
CA ARG A 438 14.26 -40.16 17.07
C ARG A 438 13.16 -39.29 16.47
N LEU A 439 13.55 -38.25 15.75
CA LEU A 439 12.62 -37.27 15.19
C LEU A 439 12.28 -37.61 13.72
N ILE A 440 10.98 -37.69 13.40
CA ILE A 440 10.49 -37.73 12.02
C ILE A 440 9.77 -36.42 11.72
N THR A 441 10.31 -35.60 10.83
CA THR A 441 9.65 -34.35 10.41
C THR A 441 8.94 -34.53 9.08
N ILE A 442 7.62 -34.35 9.05
CA ILE A 442 6.78 -34.48 7.87
C ILE A 442 6.33 -33.08 7.43
N PRO A 443 6.83 -32.56 6.29
CA PRO A 443 6.42 -31.27 5.78
C PRO A 443 5.05 -31.36 5.08
N LEU A 444 4.19 -30.38 5.32
CA LEU A 444 2.87 -30.21 4.71
C LEU A 444 2.78 -28.81 4.07
N PRO A 445 1.95 -28.55 3.04
CA PRO A 445 1.74 -27.18 2.56
C PRO A 445 1.24 -26.23 3.66
N CYS A 446 0.45 -26.77 4.59
CA CYS A 446 0.04 -26.13 5.82
C CYS A 446 -0.19 -27.20 6.88
N VAL A 447 0.04 -26.88 8.16
CA VAL A 447 -0.40 -27.73 9.27
C VAL A 447 -1.91 -27.98 9.27
N GLY A 448 -2.70 -27.04 8.71
CA GLY A 448 -4.14 -27.17 8.53
C GLY A 448 -4.57 -28.24 7.53
N ALA A 449 -3.63 -28.75 6.73
CA ALA A 449 -3.89 -29.85 5.80
C ALA A 449 -4.00 -31.20 6.48
N ALA A 450 -3.38 -31.38 7.66
CA ALA A 450 -3.46 -32.62 8.41
C ALA A 450 -4.87 -32.82 8.99
N PRO A 451 -5.59 -33.89 8.62
CA PRO A 451 -6.83 -34.23 9.30
C PRO A 451 -6.53 -34.78 10.70
N PRO A 452 -7.42 -34.61 11.70
CA PRO A 452 -7.20 -35.12 13.05
C PRO A 452 -7.01 -36.64 13.12
N ASP A 453 -7.65 -37.38 12.20
CA ASP A 453 -7.49 -38.84 12.10
C ASP A 453 -6.07 -39.24 11.70
N LEU A 454 -5.37 -38.45 10.87
CA LEU A 454 -3.95 -38.69 10.58
C LEU A 454 -3.11 -38.65 11.86
N ILE A 455 -3.38 -37.67 12.72
CA ILE A 455 -2.64 -37.45 13.98
C ILE A 455 -2.92 -38.59 14.96
N GLY A 456 -4.20 -38.94 15.15
CA GLY A 456 -4.60 -40.06 16.00
C GLY A 456 -4.07 -41.41 15.52
N ASN A 457 -4.12 -41.67 14.21
CA ASN A 457 -3.60 -42.90 13.63
C ASN A 457 -2.06 -42.99 13.74
N THR A 458 -1.36 -41.87 13.63
CA THR A 458 0.10 -41.80 13.82
C THR A 458 0.48 -42.18 15.24
N TYR A 459 -0.25 -41.66 16.24
CA TYR A 459 -0.06 -42.06 17.63
C TYR A 459 -0.38 -43.54 17.85
N LYS A 460 -1.51 -44.03 17.29
CA LYS A 460 -1.92 -45.44 17.36
C LYS A 460 -0.92 -46.41 16.71
N ALA A 461 -0.25 -46.01 15.63
CA ALA A 461 0.82 -46.78 15.00
C ALA A 461 2.13 -46.79 15.84
N GLY A 462 2.11 -46.14 17.00
CA GLY A 462 3.12 -46.22 18.05
C GLY A 462 4.21 -45.15 17.96
N ALA A 463 3.88 -43.95 17.49
CA ALA A 463 4.69 -42.77 17.78
C ALA A 463 4.60 -42.44 19.29
N SER A 464 5.72 -42.09 19.93
CA SER A 464 5.75 -41.75 21.36
C SER A 464 5.10 -40.39 21.64
N GLU A 465 5.29 -39.43 20.75
CA GLU A 465 4.64 -38.12 20.73
C GLU A 465 4.33 -37.73 19.28
N VAL A 466 3.18 -37.09 19.06
CA VAL A 466 2.85 -36.45 17.78
C VAL A 466 2.73 -34.95 18.01
N GLN A 467 3.51 -34.16 17.31
CA GLN A 467 3.55 -32.71 17.51
C GLN A 467 3.30 -31.96 16.19
N MET A 468 2.46 -30.92 16.27
CA MET A 468 2.23 -29.98 15.17
C MET A 468 3.08 -28.73 15.37
N ILE A 469 3.95 -28.38 14.42
CA ILE A 469 4.72 -27.14 14.47
C ILE A 469 4.33 -26.25 13.29
N GLY A 470 3.87 -25.04 13.59
CA GLY A 470 3.35 -24.13 12.57
C GLY A 470 3.65 -22.68 12.87
N CYS A 471 3.21 -21.80 11.97
CA CYS A 471 3.39 -20.36 12.10
C CYS A 471 2.66 -19.78 13.33
N PRO A 472 3.10 -18.61 13.84
CA PRO A 472 2.43 -17.95 14.95
C PRO A 472 0.97 -17.64 14.63
N PRO A 473 0.09 -17.51 15.66
CA PRO A 473 -1.22 -16.89 15.50
C PRO A 473 -1.06 -15.51 14.85
N ASP A 474 -2.01 -15.13 14.00
CA ASP A 474 -2.02 -13.86 13.24
C ASP A 474 -0.89 -13.68 12.20
N ASP A 475 0.16 -14.51 12.20
CA ASP A 475 1.17 -14.59 11.13
C ASP A 475 1.15 -15.92 10.34
N CYS A 476 0.03 -16.62 10.35
CA CYS A 476 -0.04 -17.85 9.57
C CYS A 476 0.03 -17.55 8.07
N ALA A 477 1.01 -18.16 7.38
CA ALA A 477 1.18 -17.98 5.94
C ALA A 477 -0.06 -18.41 5.13
N GLN A 478 -0.90 -19.28 5.70
CA GLN A 478 -2.17 -19.73 5.12
C GLN A 478 -3.38 -19.26 5.95
N ARG A 479 -3.24 -18.12 6.63
CA ARG A 479 -4.25 -17.39 7.40
C ARG A 479 -4.76 -18.12 8.65
N GLN A 480 -5.61 -19.13 8.49
CA GLN A 480 -6.30 -19.79 9.61
C GLN A 480 -5.85 -21.23 9.84
N GLY A 481 -4.84 -21.70 9.11
CA GLY A 481 -4.38 -23.09 9.16
C GLY A 481 -3.99 -23.56 10.57
N ASN A 482 -3.20 -22.77 11.30
CA ASN A 482 -2.83 -23.09 12.68
C ASN A 482 -4.03 -23.04 13.63
N THR A 483 -4.86 -21.99 13.55
CA THR A 483 -6.06 -21.83 14.40
C THR A 483 -7.04 -22.98 14.21
N TRP A 484 -7.26 -23.45 12.98
CA TRP A 484 -8.15 -24.58 12.74
C TRP A 484 -7.54 -25.91 13.15
N THR A 485 -6.23 -26.12 12.94
CA THR A 485 -5.54 -27.31 13.48
C THR A 485 -5.68 -27.37 15.00
N GLU A 486 -5.39 -26.27 15.69
CA GLU A 486 -5.55 -26.16 17.14
C GLU A 486 -6.96 -26.49 17.57
N ALA A 487 -7.97 -25.81 17.01
CA ALA A 487 -9.37 -26.02 17.37
C ALA A 487 -9.86 -27.46 17.08
N ARG A 488 -9.32 -28.15 16.07
CA ARG A 488 -9.66 -29.56 15.81
C ARG A 488 -9.03 -30.50 16.81
N LEU A 489 -7.79 -30.22 17.23
CA LEU A 489 -7.05 -30.98 18.24
C LEU A 489 -7.61 -30.77 19.64
N THR A 490 -8.01 -29.55 19.99
CA THR A 490 -8.68 -29.21 21.26
C THR A 490 -10.17 -29.55 21.25
N ARG A 491 -10.69 -30.09 20.14
CA ARG A 491 -12.08 -30.51 19.95
C ARG A 491 -13.10 -29.36 20.03
N GLU A 492 -12.68 -28.14 19.69
CA GLU A 492 -13.54 -26.96 19.53
C GLU A 492 -14.11 -26.82 18.10
N ARG A 493 -13.52 -27.51 17.12
CA ARG A 493 -13.92 -27.44 15.70
C ARG A 493 -13.94 -28.82 15.03
N LYS A 494 -14.96 -29.09 14.22
CA LYS A 494 -15.04 -30.31 13.38
C LYS A 494 -14.04 -30.26 12.19
N PRO A 495 -13.56 -31.42 11.69
CA PRO A 495 -13.64 -32.72 12.35
C PRO A 495 -12.86 -32.72 13.67
N LEU A 496 -13.38 -33.42 14.68
CA LEU A 496 -12.79 -33.44 16.02
C LEU A 496 -11.72 -34.53 16.10
N LEU A 497 -10.64 -34.30 16.83
CA LEU A 497 -9.77 -35.39 17.27
C LEU A 497 -10.61 -36.42 18.05
N ARG A 498 -10.52 -37.71 17.69
CA ARG A 498 -11.31 -38.78 18.34
C ARG A 498 -11.09 -38.78 19.85
N ALA A 499 -12.14 -39.03 20.62
CA ALA A 499 -12.10 -38.94 22.08
C ALA A 499 -11.06 -39.89 22.71
N THR A 500 -10.78 -41.02 22.07
CA THR A 500 -9.76 -41.99 22.47
C THR A 500 -8.35 -41.42 22.52
N PHE A 501 -8.08 -40.30 21.82
CA PHE A 501 -6.77 -39.65 21.78
C PHE A 501 -6.73 -38.34 22.58
N LYS A 502 -7.75 -38.07 23.41
CA LYS A 502 -7.80 -36.84 24.22
C LYS A 502 -6.60 -36.71 25.16
N ASP A 503 -6.22 -37.83 25.77
CA ASP A 503 -5.12 -37.90 26.74
C ASP A 503 -3.81 -38.43 26.12
N ALA A 504 -3.78 -38.58 24.78
CA ALA A 504 -2.56 -38.94 24.06
C ALA A 504 -1.55 -37.79 24.10
N LEU A 505 -0.26 -38.10 23.98
CA LEU A 505 0.81 -37.11 23.83
C LEU A 505 0.78 -36.47 22.43
N ILE A 506 -0.27 -35.70 22.19
CA ILE A 506 -0.47 -34.89 21.00
C ILE A 506 -0.33 -33.44 21.40
N SER A 507 0.60 -32.72 20.77
CA SER A 507 0.88 -31.34 21.11
C SER A 507 1.01 -30.44 19.89
N PHE A 508 0.99 -29.13 20.11
CA PHE A 508 1.20 -28.15 19.05
C PHE A 508 2.05 -26.99 19.55
N SER A 509 2.81 -26.37 18.65
CA SER A 509 3.66 -25.22 18.92
C SER A 509 3.64 -24.25 17.74
N TRP A 510 3.15 -23.03 18.00
CA TRP A 510 2.99 -21.99 16.99
C TRP A 510 4.10 -20.95 17.11
N GLN A 511 5.13 -21.09 16.28
CA GLN A 511 6.36 -20.32 16.39
C GLN A 511 6.79 -19.72 15.05
N PRO A 512 7.60 -18.67 15.04
CA PRO A 512 8.25 -18.17 13.84
C PRO A 512 9.15 -19.25 13.19
N PRO A 513 9.28 -19.28 11.86
CA PRO A 513 10.06 -20.32 11.15
C PRO A 513 11.53 -20.46 11.58
N ASN A 514 12.14 -19.39 12.10
CA ASN A 514 13.50 -19.37 12.61
C ASN A 514 13.64 -19.97 14.03
N LEU A 515 12.53 -20.25 14.73
CA LEU A 515 12.51 -20.80 16.09
C LEU A 515 12.04 -22.26 16.15
N PHE A 516 12.13 -23.01 15.04
CA PHE A 516 11.68 -24.41 14.97
C PHE A 516 12.30 -25.31 16.05
N LYS A 517 13.61 -25.20 16.31
CA LYS A 517 14.30 -25.98 17.36
C LYS A 517 13.71 -25.73 18.76
N LYS A 518 13.28 -24.50 19.04
CA LYS A 518 12.64 -24.15 20.31
C LYS A 518 11.19 -24.65 20.36
N ALA A 519 10.50 -24.64 19.22
CA ALA A 519 9.16 -25.18 19.08
C ALA A 519 9.12 -26.69 19.34
N GLU A 520 10.12 -27.41 18.82
CA GLU A 520 10.28 -28.87 18.96
C GLU A 520 10.43 -29.28 20.44
N LYS A 521 11.28 -28.58 21.20
CA LYS A 521 11.50 -28.84 22.64
C LYS A 521 10.34 -28.48 23.57
N LYS A 522 9.24 -27.89 23.05
CA LYS A 522 8.09 -27.45 23.85
C LYS A 522 8.45 -26.39 24.93
N GLU A 523 9.60 -25.74 24.79
CA GLU A 523 10.23 -24.85 25.79
C GLU A 523 9.69 -23.41 25.83
N ILE A 524 8.46 -23.15 25.36
CA ILE A 524 7.80 -21.87 25.64
C ILE A 524 6.31 -22.08 25.82
N ALA A 525 5.83 -21.54 26.94
CA ALA A 525 4.44 -21.35 27.30
C ALA A 525 3.58 -20.96 26.11
N ASN A 526 2.44 -21.66 25.99
CA ASN A 526 1.26 -21.16 25.30
C ASN A 526 1.06 -19.70 25.68
N SER A 527 1.02 -18.84 24.66
CA SER A 527 0.74 -17.40 24.71
C SER A 527 0.70 -16.77 26.10
N GLU A 528 1.79 -16.13 26.53
CA GLU A 528 1.73 -15.28 27.72
C GLU A 528 0.54 -14.32 27.60
N THR A 529 -0.32 -14.37 28.61
CA THR A 529 -1.47 -13.47 28.78
C THR A 529 -0.98 -12.03 28.71
N PHE A 530 -1.79 -11.14 28.13
CA PHE A 530 -1.48 -9.71 28.11
C PHE A 530 -1.15 -9.24 29.54
N THR A 531 0.08 -8.76 29.74
CA THR A 531 0.48 -8.07 30.97
C THR A 531 1.01 -6.69 30.59
N TRP A 532 0.74 -5.69 31.43
CA TRP A 532 1.28 -4.34 31.20
C TRP A 532 2.80 -4.34 31.10
N ARG A 533 3.49 -5.19 31.87
CA ARG A 533 4.95 -5.35 31.81
C ARG A 533 5.46 -5.72 30.42
N ASN A 534 4.78 -6.63 29.72
CA ASN A 534 5.15 -7.06 28.38
C ASN A 534 4.69 -6.05 27.30
N TYR A 535 3.70 -5.21 27.61
CA TYR A 535 3.15 -4.24 26.68
C TYR A 535 3.85 -2.88 26.69
N THR A 536 4.35 -2.43 27.85
CA THR A 536 5.04 -1.14 28.01
C THR A 536 6.11 -0.89 26.96
N PRO A 537 7.00 -1.85 26.61
CA PRO A 537 8.02 -1.60 25.60
C PRO A 537 7.45 -1.24 24.22
N ILE A 538 6.35 -1.86 23.81
CA ILE A 538 5.66 -1.52 22.54
C ILE A 538 5.00 -0.16 22.65
N PHE A 539 4.35 0.11 23.77
CA PHE A 539 3.67 1.39 23.97
C PHE A 539 4.69 2.55 23.87
N THR A 540 5.84 2.40 24.51
CA THR A 540 6.97 3.34 24.39
C THR A 540 7.48 3.42 22.95
N LEU A 541 7.59 2.30 22.24
CA LEU A 541 7.99 2.28 20.83
C LEU A 541 6.99 3.05 19.95
N LEU A 542 5.69 2.89 20.15
CA LEU A 542 4.65 3.62 19.41
C LEU A 542 4.77 5.14 19.63
N ILE A 543 4.99 5.56 20.88
CA ILE A 543 5.22 6.97 21.21
C ILE A 543 6.49 7.49 20.53
N ALA A 544 7.59 6.74 20.61
CA ALA A 544 8.85 7.14 19.98
C ALA A 544 8.71 7.26 18.46
N LEU A 545 8.06 6.30 17.80
CA LEU A 545 7.81 6.35 16.36
C LEU A 545 6.91 7.53 15.97
N LEU A 546 5.91 7.86 16.78
CA LEU A 546 5.07 9.03 16.52
C LEU A 546 5.85 10.33 16.70
N ILE A 547 6.68 10.45 17.74
CA ILE A 547 7.56 11.61 17.91
C ILE A 547 8.48 11.77 16.70
N VAL A 548 9.12 10.68 16.26
CA VAL A 548 9.96 10.68 15.04
C VAL A 548 9.14 11.11 13.82
N GLN A 549 7.93 10.60 13.65
CA GLN A 549 7.04 11.02 12.55
C GLN A 549 6.74 12.51 12.60
N ILE A 550 6.38 13.06 13.78
CA ILE A 550 6.06 14.48 13.95
C ILE A 550 7.29 15.34 13.61
N LEU A 551 8.46 15.00 14.15
CA LEU A 551 9.71 15.71 13.86
C LEU A 551 10.09 15.65 12.38
N PHE A 552 9.87 14.50 11.73
CA PHE A 552 10.17 14.32 10.32
C PHE A 552 9.12 14.95 9.38
N SER A 553 7.92 15.24 9.87
CA SER A 553 6.86 15.90 9.08
C SER A 553 7.02 17.41 8.98
N ASN A 554 7.94 18.00 9.76
CA ASN A 554 8.14 19.44 9.88
C ASN A 554 9.57 19.83 9.47
N ILE A 555 10.07 19.28 8.36
CA ILE A 555 11.41 19.60 7.86
C ILE A 555 11.38 21.01 7.24
N PRO A 556 12.21 21.95 7.71
CA PRO A 556 12.25 23.28 7.12
C PRO A 556 12.75 23.19 5.67
N PHE A 557 11.99 23.76 4.75
CA PHE A 557 12.26 23.73 3.33
C PHE A 557 12.16 25.14 2.75
N ASN A 558 13.20 25.56 2.03
CA ASN A 558 13.20 26.82 1.31
C ASN A 558 12.91 26.56 -0.17
N SER A 559 11.74 26.98 -0.62
CA SER A 559 11.28 26.73 -1.99
C SER A 559 12.07 27.48 -3.04
N TYR A 560 12.63 28.64 -2.66
CA TYR A 560 13.40 29.53 -3.53
C TYR A 560 14.69 29.92 -2.79
N LEU A 561 15.82 29.36 -3.23
CA LEU A 561 17.13 29.57 -2.58
C LEU A 561 17.74 30.93 -2.89
N GLU A 562 17.54 31.39 -4.12
CA GLU A 562 18.04 32.68 -4.60
C GLU A 562 16.95 33.73 -4.55
N PRO A 563 17.29 34.99 -4.16
CA PRO A 563 16.35 36.09 -4.21
C PRO A 563 15.80 36.26 -5.62
N GLN A 564 14.48 36.22 -5.75
CA GLN A 564 13.83 36.29 -7.05
C GLN A 564 12.42 36.86 -6.93
N ALA A 565 12.03 37.58 -7.97
CA ALA A 565 10.69 38.08 -8.20
C ALA A 565 10.16 37.51 -9.51
N LYS A 566 8.85 37.57 -9.69
CA LYS A 566 8.18 37.12 -10.92
C LYS A 566 7.39 38.24 -11.55
N VAL A 567 7.45 38.32 -12.86
CA VAL A 567 6.57 39.14 -13.69
C VAL A 567 5.65 38.20 -14.45
N GLN A 568 4.35 38.37 -14.28
CA GLN A 568 3.32 37.58 -14.93
C GLN A 568 2.58 38.46 -15.95
N LEU A 569 2.52 38.02 -17.20
CA LEU A 569 1.70 38.63 -18.23
C LEU A 569 0.43 37.78 -18.41
N ILE A 570 -0.73 38.39 -18.16
CA ILE A 570 -2.01 37.70 -18.07
C ILE A 570 -2.99 38.34 -19.05
N ALA A 571 -3.65 37.55 -19.89
CA ALA A 571 -4.86 37.97 -20.58
C ALA A 571 -5.89 36.84 -20.52
N GLN A 572 -7.06 37.08 -19.90
CA GLN A 572 -8.14 36.08 -19.90
C GLN A 572 -8.84 35.97 -21.27
N ASN A 573 -8.75 37.05 -22.06
CA ASN A 573 -9.31 37.13 -23.40
C ASN A 573 -8.39 37.98 -24.25
N LEU A 574 -7.35 37.34 -24.79
CA LEU A 574 -6.33 37.99 -25.59
C LEU A 574 -6.91 38.73 -26.81
N PRO A 575 -7.88 38.16 -27.56
CA PRO A 575 -8.53 38.90 -28.66
C PRO A 575 -9.19 40.19 -28.23
N ARG A 576 -9.87 40.19 -27.07
CA ARG A 576 -10.50 41.39 -26.53
C ARG A 576 -9.44 42.40 -26.05
N ALA A 577 -8.36 41.91 -25.45
CA ALA A 577 -7.25 42.74 -25.01
C ALA A 577 -6.53 43.46 -26.16
N LEU A 578 -6.31 42.76 -27.28
CA LEU A 578 -5.72 43.31 -28.50
C LEU A 578 -6.72 44.15 -29.34
N GLY A 579 -8.02 44.00 -29.09
CA GLY A 579 -9.10 44.85 -29.60
C GLY A 579 -9.06 45.13 -31.11
N ARG A 580 -9.15 46.42 -31.51
CA ARG A 580 -9.17 46.86 -32.93
C ARG A 580 -7.80 46.76 -33.64
N GLN A 581 -6.70 46.58 -32.92
CA GLN A 581 -5.35 46.57 -33.51
C GLN A 581 -5.18 45.37 -34.45
N VAL A 582 -5.76 44.22 -34.06
CA VAL A 582 -5.73 42.96 -34.81
C VAL A 582 -6.72 42.94 -35.99
N THR A 583 -7.79 43.76 -35.95
CA THR A 583 -8.77 43.85 -37.06
C THR A 583 -8.23 44.52 -38.33
N LEU A 584 -7.05 45.16 -38.25
CA LEU A 584 -6.40 45.92 -39.33
C LEU A 584 -5.24 45.16 -39.99
N ILE A 585 -5.11 43.87 -39.68
CA ILE A 585 -4.03 42.97 -40.06
C ILE A 585 -4.64 41.83 -40.90
N ASP A 586 -3.91 41.30 -41.87
CA ASP A 586 -4.35 40.13 -42.63
C ASP A 586 -4.67 38.96 -41.69
N SER A 587 -5.80 38.29 -41.92
CA SER A 587 -6.24 37.07 -41.24
C SER A 587 -5.18 35.97 -41.15
N ASN A 588 -4.27 35.89 -42.12
CA ASN A 588 -3.19 34.89 -42.16
C ASN A 588 -1.88 35.38 -41.55
N ALA A 589 -1.78 36.65 -41.16
CA ALA A 589 -0.58 37.18 -40.52
C ALA A 589 -0.47 36.67 -39.07
N GLU A 590 0.77 36.61 -38.58
CA GLU A 590 1.06 36.33 -37.18
C GLU A 590 1.18 37.64 -36.39
N VAL A 591 0.62 37.61 -35.18
CA VAL A 591 0.75 38.66 -34.17
C VAL A 591 1.49 38.05 -32.99
N GLU A 592 2.65 38.60 -32.68
CA GLU A 592 3.50 38.20 -31.57
C GLU A 592 3.31 39.18 -30.41
N VAL A 593 2.84 38.68 -29.27
CA VAL A 593 2.76 39.45 -28.02
C VAL A 593 4.08 39.24 -27.27
N ARG A 594 4.80 40.32 -27.01
CA ARG A 594 6.13 40.30 -26.38
C ARG A 594 6.11 41.04 -25.05
N LEU A 595 6.77 40.45 -24.05
CA LEU A 595 7.15 41.11 -22.81
C LEU A 595 8.62 41.51 -22.91
N LEU A 596 8.88 42.81 -22.94
CA LEU A 596 10.21 43.38 -22.90
C LEU A 596 10.55 43.84 -21.48
N VAL A 597 11.77 43.55 -21.05
CA VAL A 597 12.35 44.00 -19.79
C VAL A 597 13.60 44.80 -20.12
N ASN A 598 13.61 46.10 -19.80
CA ASN A 598 14.68 47.04 -20.15
C ASN A 598 15.02 47.05 -21.66
N GLY A 599 14.00 46.84 -22.52
CA GLY A 599 14.14 46.81 -23.97
C GLY A 599 14.59 45.47 -24.58
N GLU A 600 14.84 44.44 -23.78
CA GLU A 600 15.14 43.09 -24.25
C GLU A 600 13.88 42.20 -24.19
N VAL A 601 13.67 41.33 -25.17
CA VAL A 601 12.51 40.42 -25.21
C VAL A 601 12.75 39.23 -24.28
N TYR A 602 11.94 39.09 -23.22
CA TYR A 602 12.05 38.01 -22.23
C TYR A 602 11.01 36.90 -22.44
N ALA A 603 9.81 37.25 -22.87
CA ALA A 603 8.77 36.28 -23.23
C ALA A 603 8.06 36.75 -24.50
N LYS A 604 7.65 35.79 -25.33
CA LYS A 604 6.93 36.07 -26.57
C LYS A 604 6.03 34.90 -26.96
N GLU A 605 4.78 35.20 -27.29
CA GLU A 605 3.82 34.22 -27.78
C GLU A 605 3.23 34.71 -29.11
N SER A 606 3.21 33.82 -30.12
CA SER A 606 2.75 34.14 -31.47
C SER A 606 1.40 33.49 -31.75
N HIS A 607 0.46 34.26 -32.27
CA HIS A 607 -0.86 33.80 -32.65
C HIS A 607 -1.22 34.28 -34.05
N THR A 608 -1.92 33.43 -34.82
CA THR A 608 -2.50 33.89 -36.09
C THR A 608 -3.69 34.81 -35.83
N VAL A 609 -3.89 35.82 -36.68
CA VAL A 609 -5.06 36.70 -36.61
C VAL A 609 -6.36 35.89 -36.71
N ALA A 610 -6.37 34.83 -37.53
CA ALA A 610 -7.48 33.89 -37.62
C ALA A 610 -7.84 33.28 -36.25
N THR A 611 -6.86 32.73 -35.50
CA THR A 611 -7.10 32.16 -34.16
C THR A 611 -7.64 33.18 -33.17
N LEU A 612 -7.12 34.42 -33.23
CA LEU A 612 -7.59 35.52 -32.40
C LEU A 612 -9.03 35.93 -32.74
N SER A 613 -9.45 35.80 -34.00
CA SER A 613 -10.81 36.16 -34.43
C SER A 613 -11.86 35.10 -34.10
N THR A 614 -11.49 33.82 -34.07
CA THR A 614 -12.43 32.70 -33.87
C THR A 614 -12.56 32.27 -32.41
N ASP A 615 -11.49 32.32 -31.62
CA ASP A 615 -11.50 31.88 -30.23
C ASP A 615 -11.83 33.04 -29.28
N LYS A 616 -13.09 33.17 -28.89
CA LYS A 616 -13.55 34.20 -27.95
C LYS A 616 -12.95 34.09 -26.54
N LYS A 617 -12.20 33.03 -26.20
CA LYS A 617 -11.64 32.79 -24.86
C LYS A 617 -10.16 32.38 -24.90
N LEU A 618 -9.43 32.76 -25.95
CA LEU A 618 -7.99 32.53 -25.97
C LEU A 618 -7.33 33.31 -24.82
N GLY A 619 -6.73 32.58 -23.88
CA GLY A 619 -5.98 33.13 -22.76
C GLY A 619 -4.48 33.21 -23.05
N LEU A 620 -3.80 34.13 -22.38
CA LEU A 620 -2.36 34.29 -22.37
C LEU A 620 -1.89 34.26 -20.91
N PHE A 621 -0.93 33.39 -20.59
CA PHE A 621 -0.25 33.39 -19.30
C PHE A 621 1.22 33.12 -19.55
N GLU A 622 2.03 34.15 -19.33
CA GLU A 622 3.49 34.07 -19.43
C GLU A 622 4.09 34.51 -18.10
N GLU A 623 5.14 33.80 -17.67
CA GLU A 623 5.79 34.05 -16.39
C GLU A 623 7.30 34.14 -16.57
N VAL A 624 7.88 35.25 -16.12
CA VAL A 624 9.32 35.51 -16.18
C VAL A 624 9.87 35.71 -14.78
N THR A 625 10.94 35.01 -14.45
CA THR A 625 11.69 35.19 -13.20
C THR A 625 12.77 36.26 -13.39
N LEU A 626 12.79 37.27 -12.52
CA LEU A 626 13.77 38.35 -12.50
C LEU A 626 14.42 38.47 -11.11
N PRO A 627 15.68 38.91 -11.00
CA PRO A 627 16.23 39.27 -9.70
C PRO A 627 15.54 40.53 -9.13
N PRO A 628 15.61 40.78 -7.81
CA PRO A 628 15.09 42.02 -7.24
C PRO A 628 15.81 43.25 -7.79
N GLY A 629 15.07 44.29 -8.16
CA GLY A 629 15.65 45.47 -8.81
C GLY A 629 14.63 46.39 -9.48
N ALA A 630 15.16 47.44 -10.12
CA ALA A 630 14.39 48.38 -10.93
C ALA A 630 14.29 47.88 -12.37
N TYR A 631 13.08 47.87 -12.93
CA TYR A 631 12.84 47.42 -14.30
C TYR A 631 11.85 48.34 -15.04
N LEU A 632 12.11 48.56 -16.31
CA LEU A 632 11.14 49.07 -17.27
C LEU A 632 10.53 47.88 -18.02
N LEU A 633 9.24 47.62 -17.76
CA LEU A 633 8.48 46.59 -18.44
C LEU A 633 7.68 47.21 -19.58
N GLU A 634 7.80 46.64 -20.78
CA GLU A 634 6.99 47.01 -21.94
C GLU A 634 6.30 45.77 -22.49
N VAL A 635 5.00 45.86 -22.76
CA VAL A 635 4.26 44.81 -23.46
C VAL A 635 3.91 45.36 -24.82
N GLU A 636 4.35 44.70 -25.89
CA GLU A 636 4.01 45.07 -27.27
C GLU A 636 3.33 43.92 -28.00
N ALA A 637 2.45 44.25 -28.95
CA ALA A 637 2.01 43.34 -29.99
C ALA A 637 2.71 43.72 -31.29
N PHE A 638 3.36 42.76 -31.95
CA PHE A 638 4.14 42.96 -33.16
C PHE A 638 3.61 42.06 -34.28
N SER A 639 3.53 42.57 -35.52
CA SER A 639 3.18 41.77 -36.70
C SER A 639 4.11 42.06 -37.86
N GLU A 640 4.69 40.99 -38.42
CA GLU A 640 5.64 41.02 -39.54
C GLU A 640 4.89 40.93 -40.88
N GLU A 641 4.11 41.95 -41.22
CA GLU A 641 3.55 42.12 -42.57
C GLU A 641 4.59 42.77 -43.51
N ARG A 642 4.23 43.00 -44.79
CA ARG A 642 5.08 43.76 -45.74
C ARG A 642 5.58 45.11 -45.18
N THR A 643 4.83 45.70 -44.26
CA THR A 643 5.25 46.80 -43.40
C THR A 643 5.09 46.36 -41.94
N PRO A 644 6.18 46.23 -41.16
CA PRO A 644 6.08 45.84 -39.75
C PRO A 644 5.21 46.81 -38.98
N LYS A 645 4.30 46.28 -38.16
CA LYS A 645 3.47 47.07 -37.25
C LYS A 645 3.75 46.63 -35.82
N SER A 646 4.01 47.58 -34.92
CA SER A 646 4.10 47.34 -33.47
C SER A 646 3.09 48.23 -32.74
N TRP A 647 2.47 47.69 -31.70
CA TRP A 647 1.58 48.39 -30.79
C TRP A 647 2.03 48.15 -29.35
N THR A 648 2.42 49.21 -28.66
CA THR A 648 2.67 49.13 -27.22
C THR A 648 1.33 49.05 -26.47
N LEU A 649 1.15 47.95 -25.74
CA LEU A 649 -0.05 47.66 -24.97
C LEU A 649 0.05 48.21 -23.54
N ALA A 650 1.24 48.13 -22.93
CA ALA A 650 1.52 48.65 -21.59
C ALA A 650 3.00 49.02 -21.44
N ILE A 651 3.28 50.07 -20.68
CA ILE A 651 4.62 50.42 -20.18
C ILE A 651 4.51 50.65 -18.67
N ARG A 652 5.43 50.07 -17.89
CA ARG A 652 5.48 50.21 -16.42
C ARG A 652 6.92 50.28 -15.93
N GLU A 653 7.22 51.29 -15.13
CA GLU A 653 8.42 51.31 -14.30
C GLU A 653 8.07 50.67 -12.95
N ILE A 654 8.82 49.64 -12.56
CA ILE A 654 8.56 48.89 -11.32
C ILE A 654 9.84 48.69 -10.51
N MET A 655 9.65 48.57 -9.20
CA MET A 655 10.68 48.14 -8.25
C MET A 655 10.26 46.79 -7.69
N LEU A 656 10.95 45.73 -8.08
CA LEU A 656 10.71 44.37 -7.58
C LEU A 656 11.53 44.14 -6.32
N SER A 657 10.86 43.79 -5.23
CA SER A 657 11.46 43.26 -4.02
C SER A 657 11.64 41.74 -4.11
N ASP A 658 12.43 41.16 -3.21
CA ASP A 658 12.52 39.70 -3.11
C ASP A 658 11.14 39.09 -2.87
N ARG A 659 10.82 38.07 -3.67
CA ARG A 659 9.57 37.30 -3.68
C ARG A 659 8.34 38.03 -4.21
N ASP A 660 8.47 39.22 -4.77
CA ASP A 660 7.32 39.89 -5.40
C ASP A 660 6.83 39.12 -6.62
N ILE A 661 5.51 39.07 -6.81
CA ILE A 661 4.86 38.62 -8.05
C ILE A 661 4.10 39.83 -8.60
N TYR A 662 4.63 40.41 -9.67
CA TYR A 662 4.03 41.53 -10.36
C TYR A 662 3.23 41.05 -11.57
N SER A 663 1.92 41.28 -11.55
CA SER A 663 1.01 40.83 -12.61
C SER A 663 0.59 41.98 -13.51
N ILE A 664 0.78 41.84 -14.82
CA ILE A 664 0.25 42.73 -15.86
C ILE A 664 -0.96 42.04 -16.49
N THR A 665 -2.17 42.55 -16.22
CA THR A 665 -3.40 42.00 -16.79
C THR A 665 -3.87 42.84 -17.99
N LEU A 666 -3.98 42.20 -19.16
CA LEU A 666 -4.50 42.80 -20.38
C LEU A 666 -6.02 42.55 -20.47
N VAL A 667 -6.82 43.62 -20.56
CA VAL A 667 -8.29 43.54 -20.48
C VAL A 667 -9.00 44.12 -21.73
N ALA A 668 -8.59 45.30 -22.19
CA ALA A 668 -9.02 45.95 -23.43
C ALA A 668 -8.08 47.14 -23.77
N PRO A 669 -7.98 47.59 -25.04
CA PRO A 669 -7.18 48.77 -25.38
C PRO A 669 -7.70 50.00 -24.63
N GLY A 670 -6.85 50.64 -23.82
CA GLY A 670 -7.16 51.87 -23.09
C GLY A 670 -7.66 51.70 -21.65
N LEU A 671 -7.79 50.47 -21.14
CA LEU A 671 -8.04 50.19 -19.72
C LEU A 671 -6.99 49.17 -19.24
N THR A 672 -5.90 49.69 -18.69
CA THR A 672 -5.02 48.90 -17.82
C THR A 672 -5.48 49.18 -16.39
N TYR A 673 -5.80 48.13 -15.63
CA TYR A 673 -5.96 48.23 -14.18
C TYR A 673 -4.63 47.95 -13.50
#